data_AF-N2AQR3-F1
#
_entry.id   AF-N2AQR3-F1
#
_cell.length_a   1.000
_cell.length_b   1.000
_cell.length_c   1.000
_cell.angle_alpha   90.00
_cell.angle_beta   90.00
_cell.angle_gamma   90.00
#
_symmetry.space_group_name_H-M   'P 1'
#
loop_
_entity.id
_entity.type
_entity.pdbx_description
1 polymer ?
#
loop_
_entity_poly.entity_id
_entity_poly.type
_entity_poly.pdbx_seq_one_letter_code
_entity_poly.pdbx_strand_id
1 'polypeptide(L)'
;MEKQKNIPIWRAGMLFLIAFALSLVLQTGNVFAEEVPQGSYAIRDEKGNVTLTFTFTGYATDDMGRDYFANVESYTSHAIVNGELRIPTTIYYDPNGNNGNGNNGNGNNQDNKDDSNTEDTPTGVYVKVRGILRRAFNGCTTLNSLLLPDTITYIGQEAFANCTGLSSIQTYYNDYMSENSSNDQKSPAGGYIAAEEIEYRAFFGCNALTGITLGEKVRGQGGVQTVQNEAFMGCSNLNSVEIGSTVTWIEGGAFADCQSLDGLTNGVKVTNNPLYFVNNGILYYRESNNSNVLLLCPAGTQSGILTEFPENVTQIRNEAFYGCRGLSSITIPNTVRTIGDKAFYNCSGLGNVTIPNSVTSIGAEVFRNCSSGLCIICQGGSTAERYAITNNITRSVECTVKFYNTETKQTIEKKVMSGETVDPPVGWERAGYVLRWTDDFNSGTVITSNRTISTVWKKLYTVTFRDTANNRESVVTGVEEGTEAATPNWTKKGYRLAWSTENYKRVNSDLTVDAVWLISMTDDTNQSDDSGQKKGDQITVGNIIYKISSITDKRVRVMGLVNKSVTTLTIPNTISYGGRTYSVTCINANAFRGNGSLKKITFGTKLRSIEHYAFYNCSKLQKVVINSKNLVNVSNYAFKKTKTSLKVYVPTRGLISSYRSLLLDGGMSRTAKVVKKP
;
A
#
# COMPACT_ATOMS: atom_id res chain seq x y z
N MET A 1 3.29 -35.49 15.20
CA MET A 1 2.49 -35.03 16.34
C MET A 1 3.09 -33.69 16.76
N GLU A 2 2.56 -32.49 16.56
CA GLU A 2 1.27 -31.97 16.08
C GLU A 2 1.50 -30.51 15.58
N LYS A 3 0.60 -29.76 14.91
CA LYS A 3 -0.76 -29.99 14.40
C LYS A 3 -0.95 -29.11 13.14
N GLN A 4 -0.82 -29.65 11.92
CA GLN A 4 -1.23 -28.91 10.71
C GLN A 4 -2.77 -28.95 10.61
N LYS A 5 -3.44 -27.79 10.77
CA LYS A 5 -4.88 -27.70 10.52
C LYS A 5 -5.12 -27.38 9.05
N ASN A 6 -5.80 -28.30 8.37
CA ASN A 6 -6.22 -28.17 6.98
C ASN A 6 -7.09 -26.92 6.77
N ILE A 7 -6.79 -26.16 5.72
CA ILE A 7 -7.71 -25.20 5.11
C ILE A 7 -8.53 -25.98 4.06
N PRO A 8 -9.87 -26.00 4.12
CA PRO A 8 -10.67 -26.76 3.16
C PRO A 8 -10.78 -26.00 1.82
N ILE A 9 -9.88 -26.33 0.89
CA ILE A 9 -9.87 -25.88 -0.52
C ILE A 9 -11.15 -26.32 -1.30
N TRP A 10 -11.98 -27.16 -0.68
CA TRP A 10 -13.12 -27.85 -1.29
C TRP A 10 -14.32 -27.00 -1.72
N ARG A 11 -14.48 -25.75 -1.25
CA ARG A 11 -15.63 -24.90 -1.69
C ARG A 11 -15.40 -24.15 -3.00
N ALA A 12 -14.16 -23.78 -3.33
CA ALA A 12 -13.83 -23.23 -4.65
C ALA A 12 -13.71 -24.33 -5.72
N GLY A 13 -13.21 -25.52 -5.33
CA GLY A 13 -13.09 -26.66 -6.24
C GLY A 13 -14.43 -27.26 -6.68
N MET A 14 -15.48 -27.15 -5.87
CA MET A 14 -16.78 -27.78 -6.17
C MET A 14 -17.56 -27.05 -7.27
N LEU A 15 -17.55 -25.71 -7.29
CA LEU A 15 -18.11 -24.91 -8.39
C LEU A 15 -17.31 -25.11 -9.69
N PHE A 16 -15.98 -25.18 -9.61
CA PHE A 16 -15.15 -25.49 -10.77
C PHE A 16 -15.40 -26.91 -11.31
N LEU A 17 -15.63 -27.90 -10.43
CA LEU A 17 -16.00 -29.27 -10.84
C LEU A 17 -17.38 -29.35 -11.49
N ILE A 18 -18.37 -28.55 -11.05
CA ILE A 18 -19.71 -28.51 -11.66
C ILE A 18 -19.64 -27.86 -13.06
N ALA A 19 -18.93 -26.72 -13.21
CA ALA A 19 -18.73 -26.09 -14.51
C ALA A 19 -17.89 -26.95 -15.47
N PHE A 20 -16.87 -27.64 -14.96
CA PHE A 20 -16.05 -28.57 -15.74
C PHE A 20 -16.84 -29.83 -16.13
N ALA A 21 -17.72 -30.34 -15.25
CA ALA A 21 -18.63 -31.44 -15.58
C ALA A 21 -19.64 -31.05 -16.67
N LEU A 22 -20.22 -29.84 -16.62
CA LEU A 22 -21.09 -29.32 -17.70
C LEU A 22 -20.36 -29.25 -19.05
N SER A 23 -19.07 -28.89 -19.06
CA SER A 23 -18.26 -28.91 -20.30
C SER A 23 -17.88 -30.32 -20.77
N LEU A 24 -17.73 -31.29 -19.86
CA LEU A 24 -17.30 -32.65 -20.19
C LEU A 24 -18.46 -33.56 -20.65
N VAL A 25 -19.69 -33.29 -20.21
CA VAL A 25 -20.88 -34.09 -20.55
C VAL A 25 -21.39 -33.83 -21.99
N LEU A 26 -20.90 -32.79 -22.67
CA LEU A 26 -21.17 -32.50 -24.08
C LEU A 26 -20.50 -33.45 -25.10
N GLN A 27 -19.95 -34.61 -24.69
CA GLN A 27 -19.13 -35.47 -25.56
C GLN A 27 -19.50 -36.97 -25.67
N THR A 28 -20.56 -37.47 -25.03
CA THR A 28 -20.96 -38.89 -25.19
C THR A 28 -22.47 -39.06 -25.36
N GLY A 29 -22.89 -39.57 -26.52
CA GLY A 29 -24.31 -39.73 -26.88
C GLY A 29 -24.89 -41.13 -26.68
N ASN A 30 -26.22 -41.19 -26.80
CA ASN A 30 -27.13 -42.36 -26.78
C ASN A 30 -27.27 -43.04 -25.40
N VAL A 31 -28.46 -43.31 -24.85
CA VAL A 31 -29.54 -44.17 -25.38
C VAL A 31 -30.91 -43.87 -24.71
N PHE A 32 -31.99 -43.81 -25.51
CA PHE A 32 -33.45 -43.85 -25.22
C PHE A 32 -34.07 -43.32 -23.90
N ALA A 33 -34.85 -42.22 -24.01
CA ALA A 33 -36.32 -42.19 -23.77
C ALA A 33 -36.88 -40.78 -24.08
N GLU A 34 -37.86 -40.68 -25.00
CA GLU A 34 -38.45 -39.45 -25.61
C GLU A 34 -37.47 -38.30 -25.89
N GLU A 35 -37.23 -38.05 -27.18
CA GLU A 35 -36.42 -36.93 -27.63
C GLU A 35 -37.11 -35.58 -27.37
N VAL A 36 -36.82 -34.96 -26.23
CA VAL A 36 -36.75 -33.49 -26.21
C VAL A 36 -35.57 -33.11 -27.10
N PRO A 37 -35.78 -32.37 -28.19
CA PRO A 37 -34.67 -32.04 -29.06
C PRO A 37 -33.70 -31.11 -28.33
N GLN A 38 -32.43 -31.47 -28.44
CA GLN A 38 -31.34 -30.52 -28.23
C GLN A 38 -31.47 -29.45 -29.33
N GLY A 39 -31.96 -28.27 -28.97
CA GLY A 39 -32.23 -27.20 -29.91
C GLY A 39 -32.85 -25.97 -29.26
N SER A 40 -33.06 -24.93 -30.08
CA SER A 40 -33.75 -23.70 -29.67
C SER A 40 -35.20 -23.72 -30.14
N TYR A 41 -36.15 -23.50 -29.25
CA TYR A 41 -37.57 -23.31 -29.57
C TYR A 41 -37.95 -21.83 -29.46
N ALA A 42 -38.81 -21.37 -30.36
CA ALA A 42 -39.16 -19.96 -30.48
C ALA A 42 -40.67 -19.76 -30.28
N ILE A 43 -41.05 -19.02 -29.24
CA ILE A 43 -42.40 -18.47 -29.13
C ILE A 43 -42.56 -17.38 -30.20
N ARG A 44 -43.72 -17.34 -30.85
CA ARG A 44 -44.05 -16.37 -31.88
C ARG A 44 -45.24 -15.51 -31.48
N ASP A 45 -45.27 -14.26 -31.94
CA ASP A 45 -46.46 -13.41 -31.85
C ASP A 45 -47.53 -13.83 -32.88
N GLU A 46 -48.70 -13.20 -32.83
CA GLU A 46 -49.81 -13.42 -33.77
C GLU A 46 -49.44 -13.17 -35.25
N LYS A 47 -48.32 -12.50 -35.51
CA LYS A 47 -47.79 -12.18 -36.85
C LYS A 47 -46.68 -13.15 -37.27
N GLY A 48 -46.36 -14.15 -36.45
CA GLY A 48 -45.32 -15.15 -36.68
C GLY A 48 -43.89 -14.69 -36.34
N ASN A 49 -43.70 -13.49 -35.81
CA ASN A 49 -42.39 -12.99 -35.39
C ASN A 49 -41.94 -13.70 -34.12
N VAL A 50 -40.68 -14.14 -34.06
CA VAL A 50 -40.11 -14.69 -32.83
C VAL A 50 -40.09 -13.61 -31.74
N THR A 51 -40.64 -13.92 -30.57
CA THR A 51 -40.59 -13.05 -29.39
C THR A 51 -39.48 -13.50 -28.45
N LEU A 52 -39.52 -14.75 -28.02
CA LEU A 52 -38.56 -15.37 -27.10
C LEU A 52 -38.04 -16.69 -27.67
N THR A 53 -36.74 -16.92 -27.48
CA THR A 53 -36.04 -18.16 -27.85
C THR A 53 -35.65 -18.91 -26.58
N PHE A 54 -35.80 -20.23 -26.56
CA PHE A 54 -35.55 -21.09 -25.40
C PHE A 54 -34.67 -22.27 -25.78
N THR A 55 -33.65 -22.57 -24.97
CA THR A 55 -32.89 -23.82 -25.04
C THR A 55 -33.45 -24.82 -24.02
N PHE A 56 -33.65 -26.09 -24.41
CA PHE A 56 -34.11 -27.15 -23.51
C PHE A 56 -32.97 -27.90 -22.81
N THR A 57 -33.22 -28.34 -21.57
CA THR A 57 -32.28 -29.06 -20.70
C THR A 57 -33.01 -30.04 -19.76
N GLY A 58 -32.41 -31.19 -19.45
CA GLY A 58 -32.78 -32.11 -18.36
C GLY A 58 -31.55 -32.46 -17.51
N TYR A 59 -31.61 -32.96 -16.27
CA TYR A 59 -32.68 -33.67 -15.55
C TYR A 59 -32.68 -33.33 -14.03
N ALA A 60 -33.81 -33.51 -13.33
CA ALA A 60 -33.85 -33.66 -11.86
C ALA A 60 -35.06 -34.47 -11.36
N THR A 61 -34.95 -35.82 -11.42
CA THR A 61 -35.67 -36.86 -10.62
C THR A 61 -37.15 -36.70 -10.24
N ASP A 62 -37.98 -37.57 -10.81
CA ASP A 62 -39.09 -38.26 -10.12
C ASP A 62 -38.80 -39.79 -10.08
N ASP A 63 -39.73 -40.61 -9.56
CA ASP A 63 -39.55 -42.07 -9.47
C ASP A 63 -39.72 -42.83 -10.82
N MET A 64 -39.92 -42.12 -11.94
CA MET A 64 -39.60 -42.60 -13.31
C MET A 64 -38.42 -41.84 -13.96
N GLY A 65 -38.01 -40.69 -13.42
CA GLY A 65 -36.71 -40.05 -13.58
C GLY A 65 -36.65 -38.72 -14.35
N ARG A 66 -37.75 -38.20 -14.93
CA ARG A 66 -37.68 -37.31 -16.11
C ARG A 66 -38.55 -36.04 -16.03
N ASP A 67 -38.04 -35.00 -15.36
CA ASP A 67 -38.58 -33.62 -15.39
C ASP A 67 -37.81 -32.78 -16.44
N TYR A 68 -38.52 -32.06 -17.32
CA TYR A 68 -37.95 -31.24 -18.41
C TYR A 68 -37.93 -29.74 -18.06
N PHE A 69 -36.87 -29.04 -18.50
CA PHE A 69 -36.68 -27.61 -18.25
C PHE A 69 -36.32 -26.82 -19.51
N ALA A 70 -36.74 -25.56 -19.55
CA ALA A 70 -36.40 -24.59 -20.59
C ALA A 70 -35.66 -23.39 -19.99
N ASN A 71 -34.74 -22.82 -20.75
CA ASN A 71 -33.99 -21.62 -20.36
C ASN A 71 -34.09 -20.57 -21.46
N VAL A 72 -34.34 -19.31 -21.11
CA VAL A 72 -34.47 -18.21 -22.07
C VAL A 72 -33.11 -17.90 -22.67
N GLU A 73 -32.94 -18.12 -23.97
CA GLU A 73 -31.69 -17.93 -24.70
C GLU A 73 -31.54 -16.52 -25.24
N SER A 74 -32.61 -15.99 -25.83
CA SER A 74 -32.63 -14.66 -26.45
C SER A 74 -34.07 -14.14 -26.61
N TYR A 75 -34.19 -12.89 -27.06
CA TYR A 75 -35.44 -12.19 -27.29
C TYR A 75 -35.39 -11.36 -28.57
N THR A 76 -36.55 -10.88 -29.00
CA THR A 76 -36.67 -9.74 -29.90
C THR A 76 -37.47 -8.62 -29.24
N SER A 77 -37.44 -7.41 -29.81
CA SER A 77 -38.24 -6.27 -29.33
C SER A 77 -39.74 -6.57 -29.18
N HIS A 78 -40.28 -7.56 -29.89
CA HIS A 78 -41.69 -7.98 -29.79
C HIS A 78 -42.04 -8.70 -28.48
N ALA A 79 -41.05 -9.23 -27.74
CA ALA A 79 -41.28 -9.77 -26.39
C ALA A 79 -41.51 -8.67 -25.34
N ILE A 80 -41.29 -7.40 -25.69
CA ILE A 80 -41.39 -6.27 -24.78
C ILE A 80 -42.61 -5.44 -25.16
N VAL A 81 -43.67 -5.56 -24.35
CA VAL A 81 -44.94 -4.88 -24.59
C VAL A 81 -45.02 -3.68 -23.65
N ASN A 82 -45.11 -2.47 -24.21
CA ASN A 82 -45.14 -1.21 -23.45
C ASN A 82 -43.94 -1.01 -22.49
N GLY A 83 -42.80 -1.63 -22.79
CA GLY A 83 -41.62 -1.63 -21.93
C GLY A 83 -41.62 -2.70 -20.83
N GLU A 84 -42.64 -3.56 -20.75
CA GLU A 84 -42.67 -4.71 -19.86
C GLU A 84 -42.28 -6.00 -20.58
N LEU A 85 -41.46 -6.81 -19.91
CA LEU A 85 -41.10 -8.17 -20.30
C LEU A 85 -41.60 -9.14 -19.23
N ARG A 86 -42.46 -10.08 -19.64
CA ARG A 86 -42.97 -11.14 -18.78
C ARG A 86 -42.41 -12.49 -19.24
N ILE A 87 -41.51 -13.06 -18.46
CA ILE A 87 -41.01 -14.42 -18.71
C ILE A 87 -42.12 -15.40 -18.29
N PRO A 88 -42.52 -16.36 -19.15
CA PRO A 88 -43.61 -17.29 -18.81
C PRO A 88 -43.14 -18.37 -17.83
N THR A 89 -44.06 -18.86 -16.98
CA THR A 89 -43.79 -19.92 -15.98
C THR A 89 -43.52 -21.27 -16.64
N THR A 90 -44.30 -21.58 -17.68
CA THR A 90 -44.16 -22.78 -18.52
C THR A 90 -44.28 -22.38 -19.99
N ILE A 91 -43.71 -23.20 -20.87
CA ILE A 91 -43.91 -23.12 -22.32
C ILE A 91 -44.49 -24.45 -22.82
N TYR A 92 -45.38 -24.39 -23.80
CA TYR A 92 -45.87 -25.60 -24.47
C TYR A 92 -44.89 -26.02 -25.57
N TYR A 93 -44.50 -27.29 -25.59
CA TYR A 93 -43.56 -27.83 -26.56
C TYR A 93 -44.16 -29.03 -27.30
N ASP A 94 -44.35 -28.91 -28.62
CA ASP A 94 -44.76 -30.02 -29.50
C ASP A 94 -43.53 -30.58 -30.25
N PRO A 95 -43.14 -31.86 -30.00
CA PRO A 95 -42.07 -32.55 -30.71
C PRO A 95 -42.20 -32.55 -32.24
N ASN A 96 -43.42 -32.49 -32.77
CA ASN A 96 -43.71 -32.68 -34.20
C ASN A 96 -43.67 -31.38 -35.02
N GLY A 97 -43.41 -30.23 -34.37
CA GLY A 97 -43.24 -28.95 -35.06
C GLY A 97 -44.51 -28.33 -35.65
N ASN A 98 -45.70 -28.84 -35.29
CA ASN A 98 -46.94 -28.14 -35.59
C ASN A 98 -47.01 -26.86 -34.74
N ASN A 99 -46.95 -25.69 -35.39
CA ASN A 99 -47.18 -24.39 -34.75
C ASN A 99 -48.67 -24.25 -34.38
N GLY A 100 -49.09 -24.97 -33.34
CA GLY A 100 -50.32 -24.67 -32.61
C GLY A 100 -50.17 -23.28 -31.99
N ASN A 101 -50.93 -22.31 -32.50
CA ASN A 101 -50.92 -20.94 -32.03
C ASN A 101 -51.48 -20.89 -30.59
N GLY A 102 -50.59 -21.07 -29.61
CA GLY A 102 -50.90 -21.17 -28.18
C GLY A 102 -51.40 -19.86 -27.60
N ASN A 103 -52.63 -19.49 -27.96
CA ASN A 103 -53.30 -18.30 -27.46
C ASN A 103 -53.40 -18.39 -25.93
N ASN A 104 -52.94 -17.35 -25.25
CA ASN A 104 -52.93 -17.27 -23.79
C ASN A 104 -54.35 -16.91 -23.30
N GLY A 105 -55.26 -17.90 -23.39
CA GLY A 105 -56.70 -17.72 -23.30
C GLY A 105 -57.32 -18.39 -22.08
N ASN A 106 -57.71 -17.58 -21.10
CA ASN A 106 -58.56 -17.96 -19.98
C ASN A 106 -59.89 -18.58 -20.47
N GLY A 107 -60.29 -19.75 -19.97
CA GLY A 107 -61.40 -20.51 -20.57
C GLY A 107 -62.06 -21.56 -19.69
N ASN A 108 -63.05 -21.13 -18.88
CA ASN A 108 -64.15 -22.02 -18.49
C ASN A 108 -64.99 -22.36 -19.73
N ASN A 109 -65.18 -23.65 -20.05
CA ASN A 109 -66.51 -24.21 -20.34
C ASN A 109 -66.47 -25.73 -20.55
N GLN A 110 -67.50 -26.40 -20.03
CA GLN A 110 -67.92 -27.73 -20.46
C GLN A 110 -68.52 -27.67 -21.86
N ASP A 111 -68.31 -28.69 -22.70
CA ASP A 111 -69.33 -29.72 -23.01
C ASP A 111 -68.96 -30.65 -24.20
N ASN A 112 -69.56 -31.85 -24.18
CA ASN A 112 -69.77 -32.81 -25.27
C ASN A 112 -68.59 -33.56 -25.96
N LYS A 113 -68.35 -34.77 -25.45
CA LYS A 113 -68.57 -36.10 -26.08
C LYS A 113 -68.25 -36.38 -27.58
N ASP A 114 -67.75 -37.62 -27.73
CA ASP A 114 -67.82 -38.55 -28.88
C ASP A 114 -67.08 -38.15 -30.17
N ASP A 115 -65.94 -38.78 -30.47
CA ASP A 115 -65.90 -39.99 -31.33
C ASP A 115 -64.53 -40.72 -31.22
N SER A 116 -64.32 -41.74 -32.06
CA SER A 116 -63.46 -42.90 -31.88
C SER A 116 -62.10 -42.87 -32.60
N ASN A 117 -61.15 -43.64 -32.06
CA ASN A 117 -59.92 -44.17 -32.69
C ASN A 117 -59.16 -43.27 -33.70
N THR A 118 -58.14 -42.56 -33.22
CA THR A 118 -56.95 -42.22 -34.02
C THR A 118 -55.67 -42.49 -33.22
N GLU A 119 -54.57 -42.73 -33.93
CA GLU A 119 -53.29 -43.25 -33.42
C GLU A 119 -52.61 -42.32 -32.39
N ASP A 120 -51.72 -42.89 -31.57
CA ASP A 120 -50.89 -42.19 -30.57
C ASP A 120 -50.04 -41.08 -31.22
N THR A 121 -50.61 -39.88 -31.36
CA THR A 121 -49.86 -38.66 -31.60
C THR A 121 -49.25 -38.20 -30.27
N PRO A 122 -47.92 -38.02 -30.16
CA PRO A 122 -47.30 -37.52 -28.94
C PRO A 122 -47.90 -36.15 -28.58
N THR A 123 -48.65 -36.10 -27.50
CA THR A 123 -49.27 -34.86 -27.00
C THR A 123 -48.17 -33.94 -26.47
N GLY A 124 -48.12 -32.71 -26.98
CA GLY A 124 -47.08 -31.75 -26.59
C GLY A 124 -47.04 -31.50 -25.08
N VAL A 125 -45.85 -31.21 -24.58
CA VAL A 125 -45.52 -31.21 -23.14
C VAL A 125 -45.34 -29.78 -22.63
N TYR A 126 -45.85 -29.48 -21.43
CA TYR A 126 -45.58 -28.23 -20.75
C TYR A 126 -44.25 -28.29 -20.00
N VAL A 127 -43.30 -27.43 -20.39
CA VAL A 127 -41.94 -27.40 -19.86
C VAL A 127 -41.76 -26.17 -18.96
N LYS A 128 -41.21 -26.36 -17.76
CA LYS A 128 -40.98 -25.27 -16.77
C LYS A 128 -39.80 -24.39 -17.21
N VAL A 129 -39.97 -23.06 -17.18
CA VAL A 129 -38.87 -22.13 -17.44
C VAL A 129 -38.05 -21.95 -16.17
N ARG A 130 -36.78 -22.37 -16.20
CA ARG A 130 -35.88 -22.41 -15.03
C ARG A 130 -34.80 -21.34 -15.01
N GLY A 131 -34.43 -20.79 -16.16
CA GLY A 131 -33.29 -19.90 -16.22
C GLY A 131 -33.32 -18.91 -17.35
N ILE A 132 -32.43 -17.95 -17.27
CA ILE A 132 -32.18 -16.94 -18.29
C ILE A 132 -30.69 -17.02 -18.62
N LEU A 133 -30.36 -17.36 -19.86
CA LEU A 133 -28.99 -17.65 -20.27
C LEU A 133 -28.15 -16.38 -20.41
N ARG A 134 -26.83 -16.62 -20.48
CA ARG A 134 -25.81 -15.59 -20.64
C ARG A 134 -26.17 -14.61 -21.75
N ARG A 135 -26.23 -13.31 -21.42
CA ARG A 135 -26.48 -12.18 -22.32
C ARG A 135 -27.86 -12.18 -23.04
N ALA A 136 -28.83 -12.97 -22.60
CA ALA A 136 -30.13 -13.12 -23.29
C ALA A 136 -30.83 -11.79 -23.65
N PHE A 137 -30.73 -10.77 -22.79
CA PHE A 137 -31.32 -9.43 -22.94
C PHE A 137 -30.26 -8.30 -22.91
N ASN A 138 -29.00 -8.61 -23.19
CA ASN A 138 -27.89 -7.67 -23.06
C ASN A 138 -28.10 -6.39 -23.90
N GLY A 139 -27.99 -5.22 -23.27
CA GLY A 139 -28.19 -3.93 -23.94
C GLY A 139 -29.64 -3.59 -24.26
N CYS A 140 -30.63 -4.28 -23.67
CA CYS A 140 -32.04 -3.99 -23.92
C CYS A 140 -32.51 -2.68 -23.25
N THR A 141 -32.23 -1.55 -23.89
CA THR A 141 -32.58 -0.21 -23.37
C THR A 141 -34.08 0.10 -23.40
N THR A 142 -34.90 -0.68 -24.10
CA THR A 142 -36.38 -0.53 -24.15
C THR A 142 -37.11 -1.25 -23.03
N LEU A 143 -36.41 -2.07 -22.24
CA LEU A 143 -36.97 -2.78 -21.10
C LEU A 143 -37.06 -1.84 -19.90
N ASN A 144 -38.26 -1.65 -19.36
CA ASN A 144 -38.56 -0.80 -18.21
C ASN A 144 -39.01 -1.61 -16.97
N SER A 145 -39.76 -2.69 -17.18
CA SER A 145 -40.31 -3.59 -16.14
C SER A 145 -40.02 -5.05 -16.50
N LEU A 146 -39.47 -5.81 -15.54
CA LEU A 146 -39.19 -7.24 -15.68
C LEU A 146 -40.05 -8.05 -14.70
N LEU A 147 -40.91 -8.91 -15.24
CA LEU A 147 -41.71 -9.87 -14.48
C LEU A 147 -41.12 -11.28 -14.64
N LEU A 148 -40.59 -11.82 -13.55
CA LEU A 148 -40.03 -13.17 -13.45
C LEU A 148 -41.05 -14.14 -12.82
N PRO A 149 -41.17 -15.39 -13.28
CA PRO A 149 -41.88 -16.41 -12.55
C PRO A 149 -41.03 -16.95 -11.40
N ASP A 150 -41.70 -17.43 -10.36
CA ASP A 150 -41.15 -18.19 -9.23
C ASP A 150 -40.38 -19.47 -9.63
N THR A 151 -40.55 -19.97 -10.86
CA THR A 151 -39.82 -21.14 -11.38
C THR A 151 -38.36 -20.85 -11.75
N ILE A 152 -37.96 -19.58 -11.90
CA ILE A 152 -36.56 -19.21 -12.21
C ILE A 152 -35.65 -19.55 -11.03
N THR A 153 -34.62 -20.35 -11.28
CA THR A 153 -33.57 -20.68 -10.32
C THR A 153 -32.27 -19.90 -10.58
N TYR A 154 -31.98 -19.47 -11.82
CA TYR A 154 -30.77 -18.68 -12.11
C TYR A 154 -30.95 -17.59 -13.18
N ILE A 155 -30.18 -16.53 -13.04
CA ILE A 155 -30.06 -15.42 -14.00
C ILE A 155 -28.61 -15.33 -14.43
N GLY A 156 -28.35 -15.73 -15.68
CA GLY A 156 -27.02 -15.95 -16.23
C GLY A 156 -26.17 -14.69 -16.48
N GLN A 157 -24.88 -14.91 -16.73
CA GLN A 157 -23.88 -13.85 -16.90
C GLN A 157 -24.37 -12.77 -17.87
N GLU A 158 -24.28 -11.50 -17.45
CA GLU A 158 -24.62 -10.34 -18.28
C GLU A 158 -26.04 -10.37 -18.90
N ALA A 159 -26.96 -11.22 -18.39
CA ALA A 159 -28.28 -11.47 -18.98
C ALA A 159 -29.07 -10.19 -19.27
N PHE A 160 -29.08 -9.24 -18.34
CA PHE A 160 -29.71 -7.92 -18.45
C PHE A 160 -28.69 -6.76 -18.36
N ALA A 161 -27.40 -7.02 -18.58
CA ALA A 161 -26.40 -5.95 -18.48
C ALA A 161 -26.66 -4.85 -19.52
N ASN A 162 -26.57 -3.59 -19.08
CA ASN A 162 -26.88 -2.38 -19.83
C ASN A 162 -28.35 -2.26 -20.29
N CYS A 163 -29.29 -2.91 -19.62
CA CYS A 163 -30.72 -2.59 -19.72
C CYS A 163 -31.02 -1.26 -19.00
N THR A 164 -30.55 -0.13 -19.55
CA THR A 164 -30.51 1.15 -18.84
C THR A 164 -31.88 1.72 -18.48
N GLY A 165 -32.95 1.29 -19.15
CA GLY A 165 -34.34 1.65 -18.84
C GLY A 165 -34.96 0.82 -17.70
N LEU A 166 -34.36 -0.32 -17.34
CA LEU A 166 -34.96 -1.28 -16.40
C LEU A 166 -35.05 -0.65 -15.01
N SER A 167 -36.27 -0.37 -14.57
CA SER A 167 -36.59 0.38 -13.36
C SER A 167 -37.20 -0.47 -12.26
N SER A 168 -37.90 -1.54 -12.64
CA SER A 168 -38.54 -2.49 -11.72
C SER A 168 -38.27 -3.95 -12.12
N ILE A 169 -37.92 -4.77 -11.13
CA ILE A 169 -37.94 -6.23 -11.22
C ILE A 169 -38.97 -6.72 -10.20
N GLN A 170 -39.82 -7.66 -10.59
CA GLN A 170 -40.78 -8.29 -9.69
C GLN A 170 -40.86 -9.79 -10.01
N THR A 171 -41.04 -10.59 -8.97
CA THR A 171 -41.40 -12.00 -9.14
C THR A 171 -42.92 -12.15 -8.99
N TYR A 172 -43.56 -12.90 -9.89
CA TYR A 172 -44.95 -13.32 -9.78
C TYR A 172 -45.06 -14.83 -9.56
N TYR A 173 -46.14 -15.24 -8.89
CA TYR A 173 -46.47 -16.64 -8.59
C TYR A 173 -47.63 -17.10 -9.48
N ASN A 174 -47.67 -18.38 -9.83
CA ASN A 174 -48.76 -18.94 -10.62
C ASN A 174 -49.74 -19.74 -9.72
N ASP A 175 -50.92 -19.18 -9.45
CA ASP A 175 -51.88 -19.70 -8.45
C ASP A 175 -52.67 -20.97 -8.88
N TYR A 176 -52.21 -21.69 -9.90
CA TYR A 176 -52.86 -22.89 -10.48
C TYR A 176 -53.01 -24.09 -9.53
N MET A 177 -52.53 -24.00 -8.28
CA MET A 177 -52.69 -25.02 -7.24
C MET A 177 -53.51 -24.53 -6.03
N SER A 178 -54.18 -23.37 -6.14
CA SER A 178 -54.90 -22.71 -5.05
C SER A 178 -56.43 -22.75 -5.20
N GLU A 179 -57.03 -23.94 -5.30
CA GLU A 179 -58.50 -24.08 -5.18
C GLU A 179 -59.03 -23.79 -3.76
N ASN A 180 -58.16 -23.69 -2.74
CA ASN A 180 -58.55 -23.34 -1.36
C ASN A 180 -57.47 -22.50 -0.65
N SER A 181 -57.53 -21.17 -0.80
CA SER A 181 -56.77 -20.24 0.06
C SER A 181 -57.48 -18.88 0.18
N SER A 182 -58.39 -18.77 1.15
CA SER A 182 -59.06 -17.53 1.53
C SER A 182 -58.19 -16.63 2.43
N ASN A 183 -56.88 -16.57 2.18
CA ASN A 183 -55.94 -15.74 2.92
C ASN A 183 -55.44 -14.61 2.04
N ASP A 184 -55.58 -13.36 2.52
CA ASP A 184 -54.94 -12.16 1.96
C ASP A 184 -53.40 -12.29 1.99
N GLN A 185 -52.83 -13.05 1.05
CA GLN A 185 -51.39 -13.23 0.91
C GLN A 185 -50.83 -12.21 -0.06
N LYS A 186 -50.49 -11.05 0.52
CA LYS A 186 -49.85 -9.90 -0.12
C LYS A 186 -48.76 -10.31 -1.12
N SER A 187 -48.88 -9.82 -2.36
CA SER A 187 -47.83 -9.94 -3.38
C SER A 187 -46.48 -9.43 -2.85
N PRO A 188 -45.33 -9.95 -3.37
CA PRO A 188 -44.02 -9.45 -2.97
C PRO A 188 -43.91 -7.92 -3.10
N ALA A 189 -43.05 -7.32 -2.27
CA ALA A 189 -42.67 -5.93 -2.49
C ALA A 189 -41.97 -5.77 -3.85
N GLY A 190 -42.15 -4.62 -4.51
CA GLY A 190 -41.44 -4.31 -5.75
C GLY A 190 -39.92 -4.37 -5.53
N GLY A 191 -39.19 -4.97 -6.46
CA GLY A 191 -37.75 -5.25 -6.35
C GLY A 191 -37.42 -6.69 -5.91
N TYR A 192 -38.40 -7.52 -5.54
CA TYR A 192 -38.17 -8.91 -5.13
C TYR A 192 -37.77 -9.85 -6.28
N ILE A 193 -36.65 -10.56 -6.10
CA ILE A 193 -36.11 -11.54 -7.04
C ILE A 193 -36.13 -12.94 -6.40
N ALA A 194 -36.85 -13.89 -7.00
CA ALA A 194 -36.93 -15.27 -6.51
C ALA A 194 -35.83 -16.21 -7.02
N ALA A 195 -35.07 -15.82 -8.05
CA ALA A 195 -33.95 -16.61 -8.57
C ALA A 195 -32.94 -16.95 -7.45
N GLU A 196 -32.47 -18.20 -7.40
CA GLU A 196 -31.51 -18.65 -6.38
C GLU A 196 -30.10 -18.12 -6.66
N GLU A 197 -29.70 -18.02 -7.94
CA GLU A 197 -28.39 -17.52 -8.37
C GLU A 197 -28.51 -16.32 -9.32
N ILE A 198 -27.73 -15.26 -9.03
CA ILE A 198 -27.53 -14.10 -9.90
C ILE A 198 -26.06 -14.05 -10.31
N GLU A 199 -25.77 -14.34 -11.58
CA GLU A 199 -24.41 -14.50 -12.10
C GLU A 199 -23.68 -13.18 -12.39
N TYR A 200 -22.38 -13.31 -12.74
CA TYR A 200 -21.48 -12.21 -13.07
C TYR A 200 -22.13 -11.16 -13.97
N ARG A 201 -22.17 -9.90 -13.50
CA ARG A 201 -22.76 -8.76 -14.22
C ARG A 201 -24.21 -8.92 -14.68
N ALA A 202 -25.02 -9.83 -14.12
CA ALA A 202 -26.39 -10.11 -14.60
C ALA A 202 -27.25 -8.84 -14.85
N PHE A 203 -27.15 -7.82 -14.00
CA PHE A 203 -27.82 -6.52 -14.08
C PHE A 203 -26.84 -5.33 -14.09
N PHE A 204 -25.60 -5.53 -14.55
CA PHE A 204 -24.58 -4.47 -14.62
C PHE A 204 -25.09 -3.26 -15.41
N GLY A 205 -24.98 -2.04 -14.87
CA GLY A 205 -25.36 -0.81 -15.56
C GLY A 205 -26.87 -0.64 -15.82
N CYS A 206 -27.74 -1.34 -15.10
CA CYS A 206 -29.18 -1.12 -15.10
C CYS A 206 -29.54 0.19 -14.35
N ASN A 207 -29.17 1.32 -14.95
CA ASN A 207 -29.11 2.62 -14.29
C ASN A 207 -30.44 3.13 -13.74
N ALA A 208 -31.58 2.68 -14.28
CA ALA A 208 -32.91 3.08 -13.81
C ALA A 208 -33.43 2.29 -12.59
N LEU A 209 -32.80 1.18 -12.20
CA LEU A 209 -33.20 0.42 -11.01
C LEU A 209 -33.06 1.28 -9.76
N THR A 210 -34.11 1.33 -8.93
CA THR A 210 -34.13 2.14 -7.70
C THR A 210 -34.06 1.31 -6.42
N GLY A 211 -34.63 0.10 -6.41
CA GLY A 211 -34.63 -0.78 -5.25
C GLY A 211 -34.68 -2.26 -5.62
N ILE A 212 -34.02 -3.10 -4.81
CA ILE A 212 -34.06 -4.57 -4.92
C ILE A 212 -34.21 -5.23 -3.54
N THR A 213 -34.91 -6.36 -3.50
CA THR A 213 -35.01 -7.24 -2.34
C THR A 213 -34.49 -8.61 -2.71
N LEU A 214 -33.38 -8.98 -2.08
CA LEU A 214 -32.71 -10.26 -2.23
C LEU A 214 -33.02 -11.09 -0.98
N GLY A 215 -33.07 -12.41 -1.09
CA GLY A 215 -32.98 -13.27 0.08
C GLY A 215 -34.25 -13.60 0.86
N GLU A 216 -35.42 -13.18 0.42
CA GLU A 216 -36.68 -13.55 1.10
C GLU A 216 -37.28 -14.81 0.50
N LYS A 217 -37.81 -15.71 1.36
CA LYS A 217 -38.72 -16.78 0.90
C LYS A 217 -40.15 -16.24 0.90
N VAL A 218 -40.76 -16.13 -0.27
CA VAL A 218 -42.19 -15.84 -0.38
C VAL A 218 -42.92 -17.13 -0.74
N ARG A 219 -44.02 -17.42 -0.03
CA ARG A 219 -44.77 -18.70 -0.12
C ARG A 219 -43.92 -19.96 0.10
N GLY A 220 -42.79 -19.84 0.80
CA GLY A 220 -41.85 -20.94 1.09
C GLY A 220 -40.93 -21.35 -0.06
N GLN A 221 -41.07 -20.73 -1.24
CA GLN A 221 -40.33 -21.04 -2.46
C GLN A 221 -39.45 -19.84 -2.91
N GLY A 222 -38.40 -20.16 -3.66
CA GLY A 222 -37.45 -19.17 -4.19
C GLY A 222 -36.66 -18.40 -3.13
N GLY A 223 -35.98 -17.36 -3.60
CA GLY A 223 -35.18 -16.41 -2.82
C GLY A 223 -33.69 -16.53 -3.11
N VAL A 224 -33.05 -15.40 -3.46
CA VAL A 224 -31.62 -15.32 -3.78
C VAL A 224 -30.75 -15.97 -2.72
N GLN A 225 -29.86 -16.86 -3.15
CA GLN A 225 -28.87 -17.55 -2.34
C GLN A 225 -27.46 -17.02 -2.64
N THR A 226 -27.14 -16.81 -3.92
CA THR A 226 -25.83 -16.34 -4.40
C THR A 226 -25.95 -15.10 -5.29
N VAL A 227 -25.08 -14.11 -5.06
CA VAL A 227 -24.89 -12.96 -5.95
C VAL A 227 -23.41 -12.88 -6.32
N GLN A 228 -23.10 -13.11 -7.58
CA GLN A 228 -21.73 -13.11 -8.10
C GLN A 228 -21.20 -11.68 -8.33
N ASN A 229 -19.91 -11.59 -8.68
CA ASN A 229 -19.20 -10.34 -8.83
C ASN A 229 -19.86 -9.39 -9.86
N GLU A 230 -19.80 -8.09 -9.59
CA GLU A 230 -20.32 -7.01 -10.43
C GLU A 230 -21.82 -7.13 -10.84
N ALA A 231 -22.61 -8.03 -10.22
CA ALA A 231 -23.97 -8.37 -10.64
C ALA A 231 -24.91 -7.18 -10.81
N PHE A 232 -24.85 -6.18 -9.91
CA PHE A 232 -25.59 -4.92 -9.98
C PHE A 232 -24.64 -3.70 -10.02
N MET A 233 -23.38 -3.89 -10.42
CA MET A 233 -22.40 -2.80 -10.46
C MET A 233 -22.86 -1.69 -11.41
N GLY A 234 -22.71 -0.44 -10.97
CA GLY A 234 -23.02 0.75 -11.75
C GLY A 234 -24.51 1.09 -11.86
N CYS A 235 -25.42 0.35 -11.21
CA CYS A 235 -26.84 0.68 -11.12
C CYS A 235 -27.04 2.03 -10.39
N SER A 236 -26.92 3.12 -11.14
CA SER A 236 -26.59 4.43 -10.56
C SER A 236 -27.71 5.05 -9.72
N ASN A 237 -28.98 4.72 -10.01
CA ASN A 237 -30.15 5.17 -9.22
C ASN A 237 -30.53 4.21 -8.08
N LEU A 238 -29.83 3.06 -7.94
CA LEU A 238 -30.13 2.05 -6.93
C LEU A 238 -29.82 2.65 -5.55
N ASN A 239 -30.87 2.88 -4.76
CA ASN A 239 -30.82 3.55 -3.47
C ASN A 239 -31.28 2.66 -2.31
N SER A 240 -31.86 1.50 -2.60
CA SER A 240 -32.29 0.51 -1.61
C SER A 240 -31.90 -0.91 -2.01
N VAL A 241 -31.19 -1.62 -1.12
CA VAL A 241 -30.85 -3.04 -1.23
C VAL A 241 -31.21 -3.73 0.08
N GLU A 242 -32.16 -4.65 0.04
CA GLU A 242 -32.50 -5.51 1.19
C GLU A 242 -31.91 -6.91 1.02
N ILE A 243 -31.24 -7.41 2.07
CA ILE A 243 -30.58 -8.72 2.14
C ILE A 243 -31.30 -9.58 3.18
N GLY A 244 -32.18 -10.47 2.70
CA GLY A 244 -32.99 -11.41 3.47
C GLY A 244 -32.24 -12.69 3.88
N SER A 245 -32.98 -13.61 4.52
CA SER A 245 -32.46 -14.81 5.19
C SER A 245 -31.89 -15.90 4.30
N THR A 246 -32.24 -16.00 3.01
CA THR A 246 -31.71 -17.04 2.10
C THR A 246 -30.35 -16.68 1.49
N VAL A 247 -29.92 -15.41 1.52
CA VAL A 247 -28.61 -15.04 0.95
C VAL A 247 -27.49 -15.68 1.76
N THR A 248 -26.76 -16.59 1.13
CA THR A 248 -25.60 -17.28 1.70
C THR A 248 -24.27 -16.71 1.21
N TRP A 249 -24.26 -16.08 0.02
CA TRP A 249 -23.07 -15.51 -0.58
C TRP A 249 -23.36 -14.26 -1.42
N ILE A 250 -22.49 -13.27 -1.28
CA ILE A 250 -22.42 -12.05 -2.09
C ILE A 250 -20.93 -11.82 -2.35
N GLU A 251 -20.54 -11.71 -3.60
CA GLU A 251 -19.15 -11.41 -3.97
C GLU A 251 -18.84 -9.91 -3.85
N GLY A 252 -17.59 -9.60 -3.49
CA GLY A 252 -17.12 -8.22 -3.42
C GLY A 252 -17.07 -7.61 -4.81
N GLY A 253 -17.80 -6.50 -5.01
CA GLY A 253 -18.05 -5.88 -6.31
C GLY A 253 -19.52 -5.93 -6.76
N ALA A 254 -20.35 -6.80 -6.17
CA ALA A 254 -21.76 -6.98 -6.58
C ALA A 254 -22.59 -5.69 -6.65
N PHE A 255 -22.30 -4.68 -5.82
CA PHE A 255 -22.97 -3.37 -5.79
C PHE A 255 -21.98 -2.19 -5.90
N ALA A 256 -20.82 -2.40 -6.54
CA ALA A 256 -19.84 -1.34 -6.77
C ALA A 256 -20.41 -0.21 -7.64
N ASP A 257 -19.99 1.04 -7.43
CA ASP A 257 -20.44 2.23 -8.20
C ASP A 257 -21.97 2.47 -8.25
N CYS A 258 -22.75 1.89 -7.33
CA CYS A 258 -24.16 2.27 -7.13
C CYS A 258 -24.22 3.66 -6.46
N GLN A 259 -24.16 4.71 -7.28
CA GLN A 259 -23.90 6.09 -6.82
C GLN A 259 -25.01 6.70 -5.94
N SER A 260 -26.25 6.23 -6.05
CA SER A 260 -27.36 6.63 -5.18
C SER A 260 -27.51 5.77 -3.91
N LEU A 261 -26.69 4.72 -3.76
CA LEU A 261 -26.74 3.83 -2.61
C LEU A 261 -25.93 4.48 -1.47
N ASP A 262 -26.62 4.97 -0.45
CA ASP A 262 -26.02 5.56 0.76
C ASP A 262 -26.30 4.66 1.96
N GLY A 263 -25.23 4.14 2.57
CA GLY A 263 -25.32 3.30 3.75
C GLY A 263 -25.80 4.04 5.00
N LEU A 264 -25.56 5.34 5.12
CA LEU A 264 -25.92 6.14 6.29
C LEU A 264 -27.41 6.49 6.33
N THR A 265 -28.11 6.41 5.20
CA THR A 265 -29.57 6.62 5.10
C THR A 265 -30.36 5.30 5.03
N ASN A 266 -29.78 4.20 5.53
CA ASN A 266 -30.34 2.84 5.45
C ASN A 266 -30.53 2.29 4.02
N GLY A 267 -29.76 2.78 3.03
CA GLY A 267 -29.82 2.26 1.66
C GLY A 267 -29.40 0.80 1.52
N VAL A 268 -28.68 0.24 2.51
CA VAL A 268 -28.47 -1.20 2.65
C VAL A 268 -29.11 -1.69 3.95
N LYS A 269 -30.01 -2.67 3.83
CA LYS A 269 -30.75 -3.29 4.95
C LYS A 269 -30.46 -4.80 4.97
N VAL A 270 -30.34 -5.36 6.18
CA VAL A 270 -30.18 -6.80 6.39
C VAL A 270 -31.30 -7.29 7.30
N THR A 271 -32.06 -8.28 6.84
CA THR A 271 -33.27 -8.78 7.50
C THR A 271 -33.17 -10.28 7.74
N ASN A 272 -33.23 -10.70 9.00
CA ASN A 272 -33.21 -12.12 9.42
C ASN A 272 -32.03 -12.95 8.87
N ASN A 273 -30.91 -12.31 8.50
CA ASN A 273 -29.73 -12.98 7.97
C ASN A 273 -28.59 -13.00 9.03
N PRO A 274 -28.09 -14.19 9.44
CA PRO A 274 -27.02 -14.29 10.43
C PRO A 274 -25.62 -14.05 9.85
N LEU A 275 -25.44 -14.16 8.53
CA LEU A 275 -24.14 -14.03 7.87
C LEU A 275 -23.78 -12.57 7.58
N TYR A 276 -24.76 -11.71 7.31
CA TYR A 276 -24.54 -10.32 6.96
C TYR A 276 -24.91 -9.36 8.10
N PHE A 277 -24.33 -8.17 8.09
CA PHE A 277 -24.78 -7.04 8.92
C PHE A 277 -24.27 -5.71 8.37
N VAL A 278 -24.96 -4.64 8.73
CA VAL A 278 -24.51 -3.27 8.48
C VAL A 278 -23.97 -2.66 9.78
N ASN A 279 -22.84 -1.97 9.71
CA ASN A 279 -22.30 -1.16 10.78
C ASN A 279 -21.79 0.17 10.19
N ASN A 280 -22.24 1.30 10.73
CA ASN A 280 -21.94 2.65 10.23
C ASN A 280 -22.16 2.80 8.70
N GLY A 281 -23.23 2.20 8.18
CA GLY A 281 -23.59 2.21 6.76
C GLY A 281 -22.77 1.25 5.86
N ILE A 282 -21.79 0.54 6.41
CA ILE A 282 -20.95 -0.40 5.68
C ILE A 282 -21.47 -1.82 5.89
N LEU A 283 -21.59 -2.59 4.82
CA LEU A 283 -22.00 -4.00 4.81
C LEU A 283 -20.78 -4.91 5.07
N TYR A 284 -20.96 -5.82 6.03
CA TYR A 284 -19.98 -6.82 6.44
C TYR A 284 -20.54 -8.24 6.31
N TYR A 285 -19.63 -9.19 6.09
CA TYR A 285 -19.87 -10.62 6.09
C TYR A 285 -19.16 -11.28 7.28
N ARG A 286 -19.87 -12.16 8.01
CA ARG A 286 -19.34 -12.99 9.09
C ARG A 286 -18.81 -14.30 8.51
N GLU A 287 -17.50 -14.36 8.28
CA GLU A 287 -16.83 -15.53 7.73
C GLU A 287 -16.67 -16.66 8.76
N SER A 288 -16.54 -16.29 10.04
CA SER A 288 -16.60 -17.22 11.18
C SER A 288 -16.92 -16.45 12.46
N ASN A 289 -17.12 -17.15 13.57
CA ASN A 289 -17.49 -16.59 14.90
C ASN A 289 -16.56 -15.47 15.43
N ASN A 290 -15.39 -15.25 14.82
CA ASN A 290 -14.46 -14.18 15.19
C ASN A 290 -13.70 -13.59 13.98
N SER A 291 -14.30 -13.59 12.78
CA SER A 291 -13.74 -12.98 11.55
C SER A 291 -14.83 -12.25 10.78
N ASN A 292 -14.70 -10.92 10.71
CA ASN A 292 -15.55 -10.06 9.89
C ASN A 292 -14.81 -9.65 8.61
N VAL A 293 -15.55 -9.56 7.52
CA VAL A 293 -15.04 -9.19 6.20
C VAL A 293 -15.81 -7.96 5.75
N LEU A 294 -15.10 -6.86 5.45
CA LEU A 294 -15.72 -5.66 4.89
C LEU A 294 -16.03 -5.94 3.42
N LEU A 295 -17.31 -5.97 3.08
CA LEU A 295 -17.81 -6.38 1.77
C LEU A 295 -18.12 -5.18 0.87
N LEU A 296 -18.83 -4.18 1.40
CA LEU A 296 -19.28 -3.01 0.64
C LEU A 296 -19.46 -1.80 1.56
N CYS A 297 -18.75 -0.72 1.28
CA CYS A 297 -19.16 0.63 1.59
C CYS A 297 -19.91 1.18 0.36
N PRO A 298 -21.20 1.51 0.46
CA PRO A 298 -21.96 2.00 -0.70
C PRO A 298 -21.37 3.29 -1.29
N ALA A 299 -21.32 3.40 -2.62
CA ALA A 299 -20.57 4.48 -3.30
C ALA A 299 -21.13 5.89 -3.03
N GLY A 300 -22.44 6.01 -2.77
CA GLY A 300 -23.10 7.28 -2.39
C GLY A 300 -22.78 7.75 -0.97
N THR A 301 -22.26 6.87 -0.11
CA THR A 301 -22.01 7.15 1.32
C THR A 301 -21.00 8.27 1.51
N GLN A 302 -21.43 9.38 2.12
CA GLN A 302 -20.60 10.55 2.39
C GLN A 302 -19.77 10.40 3.69
N SER A 303 -19.03 9.29 3.83
CA SER A 303 -18.40 8.90 5.11
C SER A 303 -17.32 9.86 5.62
N GLY A 304 -16.68 10.66 4.78
CA GLY A 304 -15.64 11.60 5.20
C GLY A 304 -14.38 10.91 5.75
N ILE A 305 -14.33 10.65 7.06
CA ILE A 305 -13.20 10.00 7.74
C ILE A 305 -13.67 8.68 8.36
N LEU A 306 -13.05 7.56 7.96
CA LEU A 306 -13.37 6.24 8.50
C LEU A 306 -12.23 5.71 9.39
N THR A 307 -12.43 5.80 10.70
CA THR A 307 -11.51 5.29 11.74
C THR A 307 -12.09 4.16 12.59
N GLU A 308 -13.41 3.97 12.55
CA GLU A 308 -14.13 2.98 13.35
C GLU A 308 -14.55 1.79 12.49
N PHE A 309 -14.32 0.60 13.01
CA PHE A 309 -14.64 -0.69 12.39
C PHE A 309 -15.22 -1.61 13.46
N PRO A 310 -16.10 -2.57 13.10
CA PRO A 310 -16.49 -3.61 14.02
C PRO A 310 -15.28 -4.46 14.43
N GLU A 311 -15.38 -5.16 15.55
CA GLU A 311 -14.28 -5.99 16.05
C GLU A 311 -13.86 -7.06 15.02
N ASN A 312 -12.57 -7.37 14.97
CA ASN A 312 -12.01 -8.46 14.18
C ASN A 312 -12.33 -8.41 12.67
N VAL A 313 -12.32 -7.22 12.05
CA VAL A 313 -12.28 -7.13 10.58
C VAL A 313 -10.92 -7.64 10.07
N THR A 314 -10.92 -8.76 9.36
CA THR A 314 -9.70 -9.45 8.88
C THR A 314 -9.39 -9.19 7.41
N GLN A 315 -10.39 -8.83 6.61
CA GLN A 315 -10.27 -8.64 5.16
C GLN A 315 -11.12 -7.44 4.69
N ILE A 316 -10.60 -6.73 3.69
CA ILE A 316 -11.38 -5.80 2.85
C ILE A 316 -11.51 -6.47 1.49
N ARG A 317 -12.72 -6.73 1.01
CA ARG A 317 -12.99 -7.44 -0.25
C ARG A 317 -12.60 -6.63 -1.49
N ASN A 318 -12.59 -7.31 -2.62
CA ASN A 318 -12.48 -6.68 -3.93
C ASN A 318 -13.57 -5.61 -4.08
N GLU A 319 -13.20 -4.46 -4.66
CA GLU A 319 -14.12 -3.37 -4.99
C GLU A 319 -14.94 -2.81 -3.81
N ALA A 320 -14.57 -3.11 -2.56
CA ALA A 320 -15.39 -2.85 -1.38
C ALA A 320 -15.68 -1.35 -1.10
N PHE A 321 -14.83 -0.42 -1.54
CA PHE A 321 -15.09 1.02 -1.52
C PHE A 321 -15.11 1.61 -2.94
N TYR A 322 -15.37 0.80 -3.99
CA TYR A 322 -15.32 1.28 -5.36
C TYR A 322 -16.25 2.48 -5.56
N GLY A 323 -15.68 3.61 -5.98
CA GLY A 323 -16.44 4.83 -6.25
C GLY A 323 -16.88 5.62 -5.02
N CYS A 324 -16.40 5.32 -3.80
CA CYS A 324 -16.66 6.11 -2.59
C CYS A 324 -15.97 7.49 -2.64
N ARG A 325 -16.50 8.42 -3.46
CA ARG A 325 -15.90 9.74 -3.71
C ARG A 325 -15.92 10.65 -2.47
N GLY A 326 -16.84 10.43 -1.54
CA GLY A 326 -16.95 11.14 -0.26
C GLY A 326 -15.98 10.69 0.83
N LEU A 327 -15.20 9.61 0.61
CA LEU A 327 -14.20 9.13 1.57
C LEU A 327 -12.90 9.94 1.42
N SER A 328 -12.58 10.78 2.41
CA SER A 328 -11.37 11.62 2.46
C SER A 328 -10.17 10.93 3.12
N SER A 329 -10.41 10.10 4.13
CA SER A 329 -9.34 9.30 4.76
C SER A 329 -9.86 8.05 5.47
N ILE A 330 -9.01 7.03 5.58
CA ILE A 330 -9.33 5.76 6.24
C ILE A 330 -8.14 5.21 7.04
N THR A 331 -8.40 4.71 8.25
CA THR A 331 -7.39 4.02 9.08
C THR A 331 -7.73 2.54 9.18
N ILE A 332 -7.01 1.70 8.43
CA ILE A 332 -7.26 0.26 8.39
C ILE A 332 -6.80 -0.37 9.71
N PRO A 333 -7.64 -1.20 10.40
CA PRO A 333 -7.28 -1.73 11.71
C PRO A 333 -6.25 -2.85 11.63
N ASN A 334 -5.44 -3.00 12.69
CA ASN A 334 -4.38 -4.02 12.82
C ASN A 334 -4.86 -5.49 12.75
N THR A 335 -6.17 -5.72 12.70
CA THR A 335 -6.79 -7.03 12.46
C THR A 335 -6.82 -7.42 10.99
N VAL A 336 -6.73 -6.46 10.05
CA VAL A 336 -6.75 -6.73 8.61
C VAL A 336 -5.44 -7.40 8.18
N ARG A 337 -5.59 -8.35 7.25
CA ARG A 337 -4.50 -9.12 6.60
C ARG A 337 -4.47 -8.89 5.09
N THR A 338 -5.64 -8.74 4.47
CA THR A 338 -5.80 -8.66 3.01
C THR A 338 -6.65 -7.46 2.62
N ILE A 339 -6.19 -6.72 1.60
CA ILE A 339 -6.98 -5.73 0.87
C ILE A 339 -7.15 -6.26 -0.56
N GLY A 340 -8.38 -6.50 -0.99
CA GLY A 340 -8.72 -7.09 -2.29
C GLY A 340 -8.45 -6.16 -3.48
N ASP A 341 -8.61 -6.69 -4.69
CA ASP A 341 -8.38 -5.94 -5.94
C ASP A 341 -9.35 -4.75 -6.05
N LYS A 342 -8.86 -3.62 -6.59
CA LYS A 342 -9.62 -2.38 -6.79
C LYS A 342 -10.36 -1.85 -5.52
N ALA A 343 -9.96 -2.26 -4.31
CA ALA A 343 -10.76 -2.01 -3.10
C ALA A 343 -11.07 -0.53 -2.82
N PHE A 344 -10.27 0.43 -3.27
CA PHE A 344 -10.53 1.88 -3.21
C PHE A 344 -10.49 2.54 -4.59
N TYR A 345 -10.79 1.79 -5.65
CA TYR A 345 -10.75 2.28 -7.03
C TYR A 345 -11.76 3.42 -7.22
N ASN A 346 -11.36 4.49 -7.90
CA ASN A 346 -12.17 5.69 -8.14
C ASN A 346 -12.62 6.44 -6.86
N CYS A 347 -11.97 6.22 -5.71
CA CYS A 347 -12.14 7.05 -4.50
C CYS A 347 -11.42 8.40 -4.67
N SER A 348 -11.94 9.26 -5.55
CA SER A 348 -11.28 10.53 -5.92
C SER A 348 -11.07 11.50 -4.75
N GLY A 349 -11.87 11.41 -3.68
CA GLY A 349 -11.69 12.19 -2.46
C GLY A 349 -10.59 11.68 -1.53
N LEU A 350 -10.12 10.43 -1.68
CA LEU A 350 -9.25 9.77 -0.70
C LEU A 350 -7.84 10.35 -0.74
N GLY A 351 -7.52 11.18 0.26
CA GLY A 351 -6.23 11.87 0.40
C GLY A 351 -5.25 11.18 1.35
N ASN A 352 -5.72 10.44 2.35
CA ASN A 352 -4.84 9.72 3.30
C ASN A 352 -5.36 8.32 3.61
N VAL A 353 -4.48 7.33 3.62
CA VAL A 353 -4.81 5.97 4.05
C VAL A 353 -3.73 5.42 4.98
N THR A 354 -4.13 5.03 6.20
CA THR A 354 -3.23 4.38 7.14
C THR A 354 -3.34 2.88 6.98
N ILE A 355 -2.26 2.23 6.54
CA ILE A 355 -2.19 0.78 6.31
C ILE A 355 -1.20 0.15 7.30
N PRO A 356 -1.66 -0.70 8.24
CA PRO A 356 -0.81 -1.28 9.26
C PRO A 356 0.12 -2.37 8.70
N ASN A 357 1.17 -2.70 9.45
CA ASN A 357 2.11 -3.76 9.11
C ASN A 357 1.48 -5.16 9.06
N SER A 358 0.27 -5.30 9.61
CA SER A 358 -0.48 -6.54 9.65
C SER A 358 -1.06 -6.93 8.29
N VAL A 359 -1.20 -5.96 7.37
CA VAL A 359 -1.62 -6.21 5.99
C VAL A 359 -0.46 -6.87 5.24
N THR A 360 -0.61 -8.15 4.95
CA THR A 360 0.38 -8.96 4.24
C THR A 360 0.14 -8.97 2.73
N SER A 361 -1.11 -8.76 2.28
CA SER A 361 -1.52 -8.75 0.87
C SER A 361 -2.33 -7.51 0.50
N ILE A 362 -2.04 -6.92 -0.66
CA ILE A 362 -2.74 -5.77 -1.25
C ILE A 362 -2.91 -6.06 -2.75
N GLY A 363 -4.15 -6.03 -3.23
CA GLY A 363 -4.52 -6.38 -4.60
C GLY A 363 -4.08 -5.39 -5.70
N ALA A 364 -4.40 -5.74 -6.93
CA ALA A 364 -4.19 -4.90 -8.11
C ALA A 364 -5.09 -3.65 -8.08
N GLU A 365 -4.59 -2.53 -8.60
CA GLU A 365 -5.33 -1.27 -8.83
C GLU A 365 -6.09 -0.67 -7.61
N VAL A 366 -5.75 -1.10 -6.38
CA VAL A 366 -6.44 -0.73 -5.13
C VAL A 366 -6.68 0.78 -4.98
N PHE A 367 -5.70 1.61 -5.33
CA PHE A 367 -5.81 3.07 -5.25
C PHE A 367 -5.80 3.78 -6.61
N ARG A 368 -6.22 3.08 -7.67
CA ARG A 368 -6.28 3.69 -9.01
C ARG A 368 -7.45 4.68 -9.08
N ASN A 369 -7.21 5.83 -9.70
CA ASN A 369 -8.14 6.96 -9.77
C ASN A 369 -8.55 7.55 -8.39
N CYS A 370 -7.72 7.38 -7.35
CA CYS A 370 -7.80 8.15 -6.12
C CYS A 370 -7.29 9.59 -6.31
N SER A 371 -7.34 10.40 -5.24
CA SER A 371 -6.78 11.76 -5.21
C SER A 371 -5.32 11.78 -5.67
N SER A 372 -4.94 12.78 -6.46
CA SER A 372 -3.53 13.03 -6.82
C SER A 372 -2.65 13.36 -5.61
N GLY A 373 -3.25 13.75 -4.49
CA GLY A 373 -2.57 13.99 -3.21
C GLY A 373 -2.49 12.77 -2.29
N LEU A 374 -2.94 11.59 -2.73
CA LEU A 374 -3.01 10.38 -1.88
C LEU A 374 -1.66 10.06 -1.22
N CYS A 375 -1.66 10.04 0.12
CA CYS A 375 -0.55 9.58 0.94
C CYS A 375 -0.89 8.27 1.67
N ILE A 376 -0.07 7.24 1.46
CA ILE A 376 -0.10 5.99 2.22
C ILE A 376 0.76 6.16 3.48
N ILE A 377 0.12 6.14 4.66
CA ILE A 377 0.78 6.13 5.96
C ILE A 377 1.02 4.66 6.34
N CYS A 378 2.28 4.25 6.50
CA CYS A 378 2.63 2.83 6.69
C CYS A 378 3.94 2.66 7.48
N GLN A 379 4.18 1.47 8.04
CA GLN A 379 5.46 1.17 8.70
C GLN A 379 6.58 0.84 7.70
N GLY A 380 7.82 1.21 8.05
CA GLY A 380 9.01 0.92 7.24
C GLY A 380 9.22 -0.58 7.01
N GLY A 381 9.38 -0.97 5.74
CA GLY A 381 9.55 -2.36 5.30
C GLY A 381 8.25 -3.15 5.11
N SER A 382 7.08 -2.56 5.37
CA SER A 382 5.77 -3.21 5.22
C SER A 382 5.39 -3.52 3.76
N THR A 383 4.39 -4.38 3.56
CA THR A 383 3.78 -4.60 2.24
C THR A 383 3.18 -3.30 1.69
N ALA A 384 2.60 -2.46 2.54
CA ALA A 384 2.08 -1.15 2.16
C ALA A 384 3.17 -0.20 1.64
N GLU A 385 4.34 -0.15 2.28
CA GLU A 385 5.46 0.66 1.77
C GLU A 385 5.91 0.18 0.38
N ARG A 386 6.05 -1.15 0.22
CA ARG A 386 6.41 -1.75 -1.08
C ARG A 386 5.37 -1.45 -2.15
N TYR A 387 4.09 -1.54 -1.82
CA TYR A 387 2.99 -1.22 -2.72
C TYR A 387 3.04 0.24 -3.18
N ALA A 388 3.24 1.17 -2.25
CA ALA A 388 3.36 2.59 -2.56
C ALA A 388 4.55 2.88 -3.49
N ILE A 389 5.70 2.23 -3.25
CA ILE A 389 6.88 2.35 -4.12
C ILE A 389 6.60 1.83 -5.53
N THR A 390 6.04 0.62 -5.66
CA THR A 390 5.75 -0.01 -6.97
C THR A 390 4.75 0.80 -7.80
N ASN A 391 3.74 1.38 -7.17
CA ASN A 391 2.68 2.15 -7.84
C ASN A 391 2.97 3.66 -7.89
N ASN A 392 4.15 4.11 -7.48
CA ASN A 392 4.56 5.53 -7.44
C ASN A 392 3.57 6.43 -6.66
N ILE A 393 3.05 5.93 -5.53
CA ILE A 393 2.14 6.66 -4.64
C ILE A 393 2.96 7.35 -3.54
N THR A 394 2.58 8.56 -3.15
CA THR A 394 3.18 9.26 -2.00
C THR A 394 3.02 8.43 -0.74
N ARG A 395 4.05 8.39 0.11
CA ARG A 395 4.00 7.64 1.36
C ARG A 395 4.67 8.39 2.51
N SER A 396 4.11 8.23 3.69
CA SER A 396 4.70 8.69 4.95
C SER A 396 5.01 7.47 5.80
N VAL A 397 6.28 7.29 6.18
CA VAL A 397 6.78 6.03 6.73
C VAL A 397 7.00 6.15 8.23
N GLU A 398 6.17 5.48 9.03
CA GLU A 398 6.40 5.30 10.47
C GLU A 398 7.65 4.44 10.67
N CYS A 399 8.61 4.98 11.40
CA CYS A 399 9.88 4.36 11.74
C CYS A 399 9.94 4.05 13.23
N THR A 400 10.22 2.79 13.58
CA THR A 400 10.43 2.36 14.97
C THR A 400 11.91 2.43 15.33
N VAL A 401 12.22 3.17 16.39
CA VAL A 401 13.55 3.31 16.97
C VAL A 401 13.56 2.59 18.33
N LYS A 402 14.35 1.52 18.43
CA LYS A 402 14.48 0.70 19.63
C LYS A 402 15.75 1.07 20.38
N PHE A 403 15.61 1.70 21.54
CA PHE A 403 16.72 1.95 22.46
C PHE A 403 16.91 0.75 23.38
N TYR A 404 18.12 0.20 23.42
CA TYR A 404 18.46 -1.01 24.18
C TYR A 404 19.53 -0.72 25.23
N ASN A 405 19.19 -0.92 26.50
CA ASN A 405 20.15 -0.85 27.59
C ASN A 405 20.91 -2.19 27.67
N THR A 406 22.20 -2.15 27.34
CA THR A 406 23.07 -3.33 27.29
C THR A 406 23.32 -3.95 28.66
N GLU A 407 23.12 -3.20 29.75
CA GLU A 407 23.35 -3.65 31.12
C GLU A 407 22.06 -4.17 31.75
N THR A 408 21.00 -3.34 31.81
CA THR A 408 19.71 -3.72 32.42
C THR A 408 18.84 -4.61 31.53
N LYS A 409 19.21 -4.79 30.26
CA LYS A 409 18.44 -5.49 29.21
C LYS A 409 17.10 -4.83 28.86
N GLN A 410 16.81 -3.66 29.41
CA GLN A 410 15.61 -2.89 29.11
C GLN A 410 15.59 -2.44 27.64
N THR A 411 14.43 -2.51 27.00
CA THR A 411 14.18 -1.92 25.67
C THR A 411 13.11 -0.85 25.77
N ILE A 412 13.32 0.29 25.13
CA ILE A 412 12.32 1.37 24.98
C ILE A 412 12.13 1.60 23.48
N GLU A 413 10.90 1.46 22.99
CA GLU A 413 10.57 1.73 21.59
C GLU A 413 9.93 3.12 21.46
N LYS A 414 10.42 3.92 20.51
CA LYS A 414 9.80 5.18 20.10
C LYS A 414 9.48 5.12 18.60
N LYS A 415 8.34 5.69 18.22
CA LYS A 415 7.86 5.77 16.83
C LYS A 415 7.89 7.23 16.38
N VAL A 416 8.40 7.48 15.19
CA VAL A 416 8.45 8.80 14.53
C VAL A 416 8.27 8.64 13.03
N MET A 417 7.87 9.69 12.32
CA MET A 417 7.78 9.66 10.86
C MET A 417 9.16 9.85 10.22
N SER A 418 9.36 9.24 9.06
CA SER A 418 10.62 9.33 8.31
C SER A 418 10.92 10.78 7.91
N GLY A 419 12.05 11.31 8.39
CA GLY A 419 12.44 12.71 8.30
C GLY A 419 12.45 13.45 9.65
N GLU A 420 11.82 12.89 10.70
CA GLU A 420 11.79 13.47 12.04
C GLU A 420 13.01 13.04 12.89
N THR A 421 13.21 13.71 14.03
CA THR A 421 14.22 13.38 15.04
C THR A 421 13.59 12.70 16.25
N VAL A 422 14.36 11.92 17.01
CA VAL A 422 13.87 11.32 18.26
C VAL A 422 14.90 11.42 19.38
N ASP A 423 14.48 11.92 20.54
CA ASP A 423 15.38 12.01 21.69
C ASP A 423 15.67 10.64 22.30
N PRO A 424 16.91 10.40 22.77
CA PRO A 424 17.22 9.21 23.56
C PRO A 424 16.43 9.17 24.89
N PRO A 425 16.24 7.99 25.50
CA PRO A 425 15.70 7.87 26.86
C PRO A 425 16.58 8.59 27.89
N VAL A 426 15.92 9.20 28.89
CA VAL A 426 16.53 9.79 30.09
C VAL A 426 16.42 8.82 31.27
N GLY A 427 17.21 9.02 32.34
CA GLY A 427 17.18 8.15 33.52
C GLY A 427 18.00 6.87 33.35
N TRP A 428 18.83 6.80 32.30
CA TRP A 428 19.80 5.74 32.05
C TRP A 428 21.24 6.20 32.32
N GLU A 429 21.44 7.22 33.16
CA GLU A 429 22.76 7.72 33.54
C GLU A 429 23.40 6.87 34.66
N ARG A 430 24.74 6.86 34.74
CA ARG A 430 25.49 6.14 35.78
C ARG A 430 26.65 6.97 36.30
N ALA A 431 26.76 7.10 37.62
CA ALA A 431 27.87 7.80 38.27
C ALA A 431 29.24 7.22 37.85
N GLY A 432 30.18 8.10 37.51
CA GLY A 432 31.53 7.71 37.03
C GLY A 432 31.60 7.23 35.58
N TYR A 433 30.51 7.32 34.81
CA TYR A 433 30.48 6.98 33.38
C TYR A 433 29.73 8.05 32.58
N VAL A 434 30.07 8.18 31.29
CA VAL A 434 29.22 8.85 30.31
C VAL A 434 28.52 7.81 29.44
N LEU A 435 27.24 8.06 29.19
CA LEU A 435 26.43 7.27 28.26
C LEU A 435 26.67 7.77 26.83
N ARG A 436 27.08 6.87 25.95
CA ARG A 436 27.08 7.04 24.49
C ARG A 436 26.09 6.05 23.87
N TRP A 437 25.84 6.21 22.58
CA TRP A 437 24.94 5.36 21.81
C TRP A 437 25.67 4.77 20.59
N THR A 438 25.24 3.60 20.12
CA THR A 438 25.74 3.05 18.84
C THR A 438 25.40 3.98 17.66
N ASP A 439 26.15 3.84 16.57
CA ASP A 439 26.03 4.65 15.34
C ASP A 439 26.16 6.18 15.56
N ASP A 440 26.86 6.60 16.63
CA ASP A 440 27.01 8.00 17.05
C ASP A 440 25.65 8.73 17.19
N PHE A 441 24.61 8.01 17.66
CA PHE A 441 23.25 8.53 17.77
C PHE A 441 23.09 9.63 18.83
N ASN A 442 22.41 10.72 18.47
CA ASN A 442 22.14 11.88 19.33
C ASN A 442 20.70 12.38 19.14
N SER A 443 20.22 13.27 20.01
CA SER A 443 18.87 13.88 19.94
C SER A 443 18.54 14.51 18.57
N GLY A 444 19.52 15.13 17.91
CA GLY A 444 19.36 15.71 16.56
C GLY A 444 19.47 14.71 15.40
N THR A 445 19.52 13.40 15.65
CA THR A 445 19.64 12.40 14.57
C THR A 445 18.30 12.19 13.86
N VAL A 446 18.25 12.56 12.58
CA VAL A 446 17.11 12.31 11.69
C VAL A 446 16.94 10.81 11.45
N ILE A 447 15.71 10.33 11.62
CA ILE A 447 15.29 8.95 11.41
C ILE A 447 14.73 8.79 10.00
N THR A 448 15.30 7.90 9.20
CA THR A 448 14.82 7.61 7.83
C THR A 448 14.35 6.18 7.64
N SER A 449 14.53 5.32 8.65
CA SER A 449 14.19 3.90 8.67
C SER A 449 14.17 3.37 10.11
N ASN A 450 13.63 2.17 10.32
CA ASN A 450 13.73 1.47 11.61
C ASN A 450 15.19 1.30 12.03
N ARG A 451 15.50 1.46 13.33
CA ARG A 451 16.86 1.28 13.89
C ARG A 451 16.81 0.69 15.31
N THR A 452 17.84 -0.06 15.66
CA THR A 452 18.13 -0.44 17.06
C THR A 452 19.39 0.29 17.50
N ILE A 453 19.33 0.96 18.64
CA ILE A 453 20.40 1.80 19.19
C ILE A 453 20.71 1.31 20.59
N SER A 454 21.94 0.87 20.83
CA SER A 454 22.35 0.28 22.10
C SER A 454 23.17 1.27 22.94
N THR A 455 23.05 1.18 24.26
CA THR A 455 23.90 1.94 25.19
C THR A 455 25.36 1.51 25.09
N VAL A 456 26.26 2.49 24.97
CA VAL A 456 27.71 2.31 24.94
C VAL A 456 28.30 3.10 26.10
N TRP A 457 28.82 2.41 27.10
CA TRP A 457 29.31 3.04 28.31
C TRP A 457 30.80 3.38 28.21
N LYS A 458 31.17 4.60 28.64
CA LYS A 458 32.56 5.04 28.76
C LYS A 458 32.86 5.48 30.17
N LYS A 459 33.88 4.88 30.79
CA LYS A 459 34.29 5.26 32.13
C LYS A 459 34.91 6.66 32.11
N LEU A 460 34.65 7.42 33.17
CA LEU A 460 35.27 8.72 33.39
C LEU A 460 36.45 8.56 34.33
N TYR A 461 37.56 9.20 33.98
CA TYR A 461 38.82 9.18 34.72
C TYR A 461 39.25 10.60 35.12
N THR A 462 40.15 10.68 36.09
CA THR A 462 40.80 11.91 36.54
C THR A 462 42.27 11.92 36.14
N VAL A 463 42.70 13.01 35.52
CA VAL A 463 44.11 13.23 35.17
C VAL A 463 44.64 14.44 35.94
N THR A 464 45.58 14.20 36.84
CA THR A 464 46.30 15.23 37.58
C THR A 464 47.60 15.55 36.85
N PHE A 465 47.71 16.75 36.29
CA PHE A 465 48.98 17.29 35.83
C PHE A 465 49.70 17.93 37.01
N ARG A 466 50.99 17.65 37.22
CA ARG A 466 51.77 18.11 38.37
C ARG A 466 53.11 18.69 37.93
N ASP A 467 53.52 19.81 38.52
CA ASP A 467 54.81 20.45 38.30
C ASP A 467 55.51 20.59 39.63
N THR A 468 56.19 19.52 40.03
CA THR A 468 56.92 19.37 41.30
C THR A 468 57.98 20.45 41.48
N ALA A 469 58.60 20.92 40.39
CA ALA A 469 59.61 21.98 40.41
C ALA A 469 59.06 23.36 40.79
N ASN A 470 57.73 23.57 40.68
CA ASN A 470 57.06 24.82 41.06
C ASN A 470 55.90 24.58 42.06
N ASN A 471 55.84 23.39 42.67
CA ASN A 471 54.81 22.94 43.62
C ASN A 471 53.36 23.30 43.23
N ARG A 472 52.96 22.98 41.98
CA ARG A 472 51.60 23.24 41.47
C ARG A 472 50.99 22.03 40.78
N GLU A 473 49.67 21.94 40.83
CA GLU A 473 48.87 20.88 40.20
C GLU A 473 47.69 21.45 39.41
N SER A 474 47.19 20.68 38.45
CA SER A 474 46.00 20.97 37.67
C SER A 474 45.24 19.65 37.44
N VAL A 475 44.08 19.51 38.08
CA VAL A 475 43.27 18.30 38.03
C VAL A 475 42.20 18.44 36.95
N VAL A 476 42.17 17.48 36.02
CA VAL A 476 41.15 17.36 34.97
C VAL A 476 40.28 16.14 35.31
N THR A 477 39.11 16.37 35.88
CA THR A 477 38.11 15.33 36.14
C THR A 477 37.22 15.10 34.92
N GLY A 478 36.55 13.94 34.84
CA GLY A 478 35.57 13.68 33.79
C GLY A 478 36.16 13.37 32.41
N VAL A 479 37.42 12.92 32.33
CA VAL A 479 38.04 12.56 31.04
C VAL A 479 37.49 11.22 30.58
N GLU A 480 36.91 11.19 29.38
CA GLU A 480 36.30 9.98 28.82
C GLU A 480 37.36 8.94 28.43
N GLU A 481 37.11 7.67 28.76
CA GLU A 481 37.96 6.54 28.38
C GLU A 481 38.32 6.54 26.88
N GLY A 482 39.62 6.58 26.61
CA GLY A 482 40.19 6.60 25.28
C GLY A 482 40.36 7.98 24.65
N THR A 483 40.03 9.06 25.37
CA THR A 483 40.20 10.45 24.91
C THR A 483 41.45 11.12 25.49
N GLU A 484 41.76 12.32 25.01
CA GLU A 484 42.89 13.15 25.45
C GLU A 484 42.43 14.13 26.55
N ALA A 485 43.13 14.11 27.70
CA ALA A 485 42.94 15.09 28.75
C ALA A 485 43.54 16.45 28.35
N ALA A 486 42.82 17.54 28.67
CA ALA A 486 43.27 18.89 28.37
C ALA A 486 44.49 19.27 29.23
N THR A 487 45.67 19.35 28.61
CA THR A 487 46.92 19.73 29.30
C THR A 487 46.89 21.21 29.74
N PRO A 488 47.37 21.55 30.94
CA PRO A 488 47.52 22.95 31.34
C PRO A 488 48.62 23.65 30.54
N ASN A 489 48.40 24.91 30.19
CA ASN A 489 49.36 25.72 29.41
C ASN A 489 50.41 26.37 30.34
N TRP A 490 51.30 25.56 30.90
CA TRP A 490 52.36 26.03 31.80
C TRP A 490 53.63 26.47 31.06
N THR A 491 54.26 27.55 31.55
CA THR A 491 55.48 28.14 30.98
C THR A 491 56.57 28.31 32.02
N LYS A 492 57.85 28.20 31.61
CA LYS A 492 59.05 28.47 32.42
C LYS A 492 60.14 29.07 31.53
N LYS A 493 60.71 30.21 31.90
CA LYS A 493 61.71 30.94 31.09
C LYS A 493 62.94 30.04 30.82
N GLY A 494 63.34 29.90 29.56
CA GLY A 494 64.48 29.07 29.13
C GLY A 494 64.20 27.57 28.96
N TYR A 495 62.99 27.10 29.24
CA TYR A 495 62.61 25.69 29.14
C TYR A 495 61.35 25.50 28.28
N ARG A 496 61.30 24.39 27.54
CA ARG A 496 60.06 23.89 26.93
C ARG A 496 59.39 22.87 27.84
N LEU A 497 58.06 22.94 27.93
CA LEU A 497 57.26 21.96 28.66
C LEU A 497 57.13 20.67 27.84
N ALA A 498 57.48 19.55 28.46
CA ALA A 498 57.08 18.21 28.07
C ALA A 498 56.36 17.54 29.25
N TRP A 499 55.82 16.34 29.04
CA TRP A 499 55.10 15.55 30.04
C TRP A 499 55.80 14.21 30.24
N SER A 500 55.78 13.68 31.47
CA SER A 500 56.48 12.43 31.83
C SER A 500 55.96 11.19 31.11
N THR A 501 54.75 11.25 30.57
CA THR A 501 54.13 10.20 29.75
C THR A 501 53.19 10.80 28.72
N GLU A 502 52.95 10.12 27.61
CA GLU A 502 51.91 10.47 26.64
C GLU A 502 50.53 9.84 26.97
N ASN A 503 50.40 9.08 28.05
CA ASN A 503 49.16 8.37 28.40
C ASN A 503 47.95 9.31 28.58
N TYR A 504 48.16 10.58 28.92
CA TYR A 504 47.09 11.59 28.96
C TYR A 504 46.40 11.80 27.60
N LYS A 505 47.05 11.44 26.48
CA LYS A 505 46.46 11.53 25.12
C LYS A 505 45.44 10.42 24.81
N ARG A 506 45.39 9.37 25.65
CA ARG A 506 44.46 8.25 25.53
C ARG A 506 44.22 7.61 26.90
N VAL A 507 43.46 8.31 27.74
CA VAL A 507 43.27 7.96 29.15
C VAL A 507 42.48 6.65 29.30
N ASN A 508 43.01 5.70 30.07
CA ASN A 508 42.38 4.40 30.35
C ASN A 508 42.40 4.01 31.84
N SER A 509 42.89 4.89 32.70
CA SER A 509 42.89 4.82 34.16
C SER A 509 42.92 6.24 34.71
N ASP A 510 42.78 6.42 36.03
CA ASP A 510 43.23 7.66 36.65
C ASP A 510 44.76 7.78 36.47
N LEU A 511 45.26 9.00 36.28
CA LEU A 511 46.66 9.26 35.94
C LEU A 511 47.19 10.47 36.70
N THR A 512 48.46 10.40 37.12
CA THR A 512 49.27 11.59 37.46
C THR A 512 50.36 11.74 36.40
N VAL A 513 50.52 12.96 35.88
CA VAL A 513 51.44 13.26 34.77
C VAL A 513 52.30 14.45 35.15
N ASP A 514 53.60 14.21 35.27
CA ASP A 514 54.56 15.18 35.77
C ASP A 514 55.13 16.05 34.63
N ALA A 515 55.28 17.35 34.90
CA ALA A 515 55.89 18.31 33.99
C ALA A 515 57.40 18.06 33.88
N VAL A 516 57.90 17.92 32.65
CA VAL A 516 59.31 17.73 32.33
C VAL A 516 59.82 18.99 31.63
N TRP A 517 60.65 19.77 32.33
CA TRP A 517 61.22 21.02 31.81
C TRP A 517 62.53 20.74 31.06
N LEU A 518 62.48 20.78 29.73
CA LEU A 518 63.65 20.54 28.89
C LEU A 518 64.35 21.86 28.53
N ILE A 519 65.67 21.93 28.71
CA ILE A 519 66.49 23.10 28.37
C ILE A 519 66.33 23.42 26.88
N SER A 520 66.02 24.68 26.56
CA SER A 520 65.94 25.15 25.18
C SER A 520 67.32 25.55 24.67
N MET A 521 68.13 24.59 24.24
CA MET A 521 69.36 24.88 23.49
C MET A 521 68.99 25.36 22.07
N THR A 522 68.93 26.67 21.89
CA THR A 522 69.02 27.34 20.59
C THR A 522 69.30 28.82 20.87
N ASP A 523 70.57 29.21 20.76
CA ASP A 523 70.95 30.62 20.73
C ASP A 523 70.47 31.29 19.43
N ASP A 524 70.32 32.60 19.53
CA ASP A 524 70.22 33.57 18.43
C ASP A 524 69.25 33.27 17.29
N THR A 525 68.01 33.70 17.50
CA THR A 525 67.66 34.99 16.89
C THR A 525 66.63 35.75 17.72
N ASN A 526 67.02 36.92 18.21
CA ASN A 526 66.06 37.93 18.62
C ASN A 526 65.26 38.41 17.39
N GLN A 527 64.08 37.84 17.20
CA GLN A 527 62.97 38.60 16.63
C GLN A 527 61.78 38.56 17.60
N SER A 528 61.36 39.76 17.97
CA SER A 528 60.18 40.11 18.75
C SER A 528 59.02 39.14 18.60
N ASP A 529 58.38 38.80 19.72
CA ASP A 529 57.13 38.03 19.80
C ASP A 529 55.89 38.88 19.36
N ASP A 530 56.09 39.73 18.36
CA ASP A 530 55.07 40.38 17.53
C ASP A 530 55.26 39.94 16.07
N SER A 531 55.16 38.63 15.85
CA SER A 531 54.71 38.17 14.54
C SER A 531 53.24 38.55 14.42
N GLY A 532 52.98 39.76 13.89
CA GLY A 532 51.70 40.49 13.84
C GLY A 532 50.56 39.83 13.03
N GLN A 533 50.61 38.51 12.90
CA GLN A 533 49.68 37.60 12.26
C GLN A 533 48.38 37.55 13.06
N LYS A 534 47.28 37.97 12.43
CA LYS A 534 45.96 38.03 13.05
C LYS A 534 45.03 36.96 12.47
N LYS A 535 43.97 36.63 13.21
CA LYS A 535 42.90 35.77 12.70
C LYS A 535 42.25 36.49 11.52
N GLY A 536 42.42 35.94 10.32
CA GLY A 536 41.91 36.53 9.08
C GLY A 536 42.97 36.72 8.01
N ASP A 537 44.25 36.70 8.37
CA ASP A 537 45.35 36.95 7.45
C ASP A 537 45.42 35.87 6.37
N GLN A 538 45.74 36.28 5.15
CA GLN A 538 45.98 35.37 4.03
C GLN A 538 47.46 35.03 3.93
N ILE A 539 47.74 33.74 3.76
CA ILE A 539 49.08 33.19 3.63
C ILE A 539 49.15 32.43 2.31
N THR A 540 50.12 32.74 1.46
CA THR A 540 50.40 31.93 0.26
C THR A 540 51.58 31.01 0.53
N VAL A 541 51.39 29.70 0.39
CA VAL A 541 52.49 28.71 0.48
C VAL A 541 52.48 27.86 -0.78
N GLY A 542 53.53 27.99 -1.58
CA GLY A 542 53.56 27.46 -2.95
C GLY A 542 52.43 28.07 -3.78
N ASN A 543 51.64 27.23 -4.44
CA ASN A 543 50.52 27.69 -5.28
C ASN A 543 49.19 27.88 -4.51
N ILE A 544 49.15 27.59 -3.20
CA ILE A 544 47.90 27.53 -2.44
C ILE A 544 47.78 28.76 -1.54
N ILE A 545 46.62 29.43 -1.63
CA ILE A 545 46.25 30.53 -0.75
C ILE A 545 45.49 29.94 0.44
N TYR A 546 45.92 30.31 1.65
CA TYR A 546 45.33 29.92 2.93
C TYR A 546 44.84 31.15 3.67
N LYS A 547 43.97 30.96 4.66
CA LYS A 547 43.56 32.00 5.62
C LYS A 547 43.68 31.48 7.05
N ILE A 548 44.29 32.26 7.94
CA ILE A 548 44.33 31.94 9.37
C ILE A 548 42.92 31.99 9.92
N SER A 549 42.44 30.85 10.44
CA SER A 549 41.10 30.73 11.03
C SER A 549 41.10 30.64 12.55
N SER A 550 42.23 30.21 13.14
CA SER A 550 42.49 30.32 14.56
C SER A 550 44.00 30.44 14.79
N ILE A 551 44.41 31.47 15.53
CA ILE A 551 45.78 31.64 16.03
C ILE A 551 46.02 30.62 17.15
N THR A 552 45.13 30.58 18.15
CA THR A 552 45.21 29.71 19.33
C THR A 552 45.30 28.24 18.98
N ASP A 553 44.39 27.73 18.14
CA ASP A 553 44.37 26.31 17.73
C ASP A 553 45.35 26.02 16.59
N LYS A 554 46.07 27.04 16.09
CA LYS A 554 46.96 26.98 14.93
C LYS A 554 46.27 26.30 13.73
N ARG A 555 45.12 26.86 13.28
CA ARG A 555 44.29 26.31 12.17
C ARG A 555 44.18 27.26 10.98
N VAL A 556 44.43 26.74 9.78
CA VAL A 556 44.21 27.44 8.49
C VAL A 556 43.15 26.75 7.63
N ARG A 557 42.50 27.55 6.78
CA ARG A 557 41.57 27.08 5.73
C ARG A 557 42.17 27.36 4.36
N VAL A 558 41.94 26.48 3.38
CA VAL A 558 42.34 26.71 1.98
C VAL A 558 41.36 27.69 1.34
N MET A 559 41.86 28.83 0.87
CA MET A 559 41.10 29.88 0.17
C MET A 559 41.08 29.71 -1.34
N GLY A 560 42.06 29.01 -1.91
CA GLY A 560 42.13 28.73 -3.33
C GLY A 560 43.56 28.63 -3.87
N LEU A 561 43.75 29.07 -5.11
CA LEU A 561 45.01 28.96 -5.84
C LEU A 561 45.42 30.29 -6.46
N VAL A 562 46.73 30.53 -6.51
CA VAL A 562 47.32 31.64 -7.26
C VAL A 562 47.23 31.34 -8.76
N ASN A 563 47.93 30.29 -9.22
CA ASN A 563 47.82 29.74 -10.56
C ASN A 563 46.68 28.71 -10.63
N LYS A 564 45.58 29.11 -11.29
CA LYS A 564 44.37 28.28 -11.48
C LYS A 564 44.53 27.19 -12.54
N SER A 565 45.60 27.19 -13.35
CA SER A 565 45.83 26.25 -14.45
C SER A 565 46.40 24.88 -14.02
N VAL A 566 46.71 24.68 -12.74
CA VAL A 566 47.23 23.40 -12.24
C VAL A 566 46.23 22.26 -12.41
N THR A 567 46.71 21.11 -12.87
CA THR A 567 45.89 19.93 -13.18
C THR A 567 45.87 18.90 -12.04
N THR A 568 46.89 18.88 -11.19
CA THR A 568 46.97 18.05 -9.98
C THR A 568 47.39 18.90 -8.79
N LEU A 569 46.74 18.70 -7.64
CA LEU A 569 47.01 19.43 -6.41
C LEU A 569 47.08 18.50 -5.20
N THR A 570 47.99 18.80 -4.27
CA THR A 570 48.07 18.15 -2.95
C THR A 570 48.00 19.23 -1.87
N ILE A 571 47.00 19.14 -1.00
CA ILE A 571 46.86 19.96 0.20
C ILE A 571 47.53 19.22 1.36
N PRO A 572 48.56 19.79 2.01
CA PRO A 572 49.31 19.14 3.08
C PRO A 572 48.51 19.05 4.40
N ASN A 573 49.02 18.29 5.37
CA ASN A 573 48.46 18.24 6.73
C ASN A 573 48.63 19.55 7.50
N THR A 574 49.75 20.23 7.24
CA THR A 574 50.23 21.42 7.93
C THR A 574 50.98 22.32 6.96
N ILE A 575 51.05 23.61 7.27
CA ILE A 575 51.97 24.59 6.66
C ILE A 575 52.74 25.32 7.75
N SER A 576 53.94 25.80 7.44
CA SER A 576 54.72 26.66 8.32
C SER A 576 54.77 28.07 7.75
N TYR A 577 54.51 29.08 8.58
CA TYR A 577 54.56 30.50 8.19
C TYR A 577 54.93 31.36 9.39
N GLY A 578 55.92 32.25 9.21
CA GLY A 578 56.45 33.15 10.25
C GLY A 578 56.68 32.45 11.59
N GLY A 579 57.50 31.39 11.60
CA GLY A 579 57.85 30.61 12.79
C GLY A 579 56.78 29.64 13.30
N ARG A 580 55.52 29.75 12.85
CA ARG A 580 54.39 28.95 13.38
C ARG A 580 53.90 27.89 12.41
N THR A 581 53.62 26.69 12.93
CA THR A 581 53.05 25.56 12.17
C THR A 581 51.54 25.48 12.35
N TYR A 582 50.78 25.63 11.26
CA TYR A 582 49.32 25.59 11.24
C TYR A 582 48.80 24.28 10.61
N SER A 583 47.76 23.69 11.18
CA SER A 583 47.05 22.53 10.61
C SER A 583 46.01 22.97 9.57
N VAL A 584 45.99 22.28 8.42
CA VAL A 584 45.02 22.54 7.36
C VAL A 584 43.77 21.70 7.60
N THR A 585 42.71 22.32 8.12
CA THR A 585 41.52 21.60 8.61
C THR A 585 40.27 21.79 7.75
N CYS A 586 40.27 22.71 6.79
CA CYS A 586 39.06 23.06 6.03
C CYS A 586 39.40 23.56 4.62
N ILE A 587 38.56 23.20 3.63
CA ILE A 587 38.52 23.86 2.32
C ILE A 587 37.42 24.92 2.37
N ASN A 588 37.79 26.20 2.24
CA ASN A 588 36.85 27.31 2.42
C ASN A 588 35.82 27.39 1.27
N ALA A 589 34.75 28.16 1.53
CA ALA A 589 33.70 28.39 0.55
C ALA A 589 34.27 28.98 -0.74
N ASN A 590 33.76 28.50 -1.87
CA ASN A 590 34.19 28.90 -3.23
C ASN A 590 35.68 28.67 -3.59
N ALA A 591 36.49 27.99 -2.76
CA ALA A 591 37.96 27.98 -2.90
C ALA A 591 38.49 27.56 -4.29
N PHE A 592 37.81 26.65 -4.97
CA PHE A 592 38.14 26.21 -6.33
C PHE A 592 36.99 26.44 -7.33
N ARG A 593 35.98 27.25 -6.98
CA ARG A 593 34.78 27.45 -7.81
C ARG A 593 35.13 27.86 -9.24
N GLY A 594 34.57 27.12 -10.21
CA GLY A 594 34.78 27.34 -11.64
C GLY A 594 36.16 26.91 -12.16
N ASN A 595 36.97 26.17 -11.39
CA ASN A 595 38.28 25.74 -11.88
C ASN A 595 38.14 24.69 -13.01
N GLY A 596 38.37 25.16 -14.25
CA GLY A 596 38.30 24.37 -15.47
C GLY A 596 39.57 23.59 -15.83
N SER A 597 40.55 23.46 -14.93
CA SER A 597 41.86 22.81 -15.21
C SER A 597 42.18 21.67 -14.24
N LEU A 598 41.73 21.75 -12.99
CA LEU A 598 42.01 20.78 -11.94
C LEU A 598 41.35 19.41 -12.24
N LYS A 599 42.18 18.39 -12.49
CA LYS A 599 41.77 17.00 -12.74
C LYS A 599 41.86 16.12 -11.49
N LYS A 600 42.83 16.37 -10.61
CA LYS A 600 43.08 15.59 -9.39
C LYS A 600 43.36 16.49 -8.18
N ILE A 601 42.73 16.22 -7.05
CA ILE A 601 43.10 16.81 -5.76
C ILE A 601 43.31 15.75 -4.68
N THR A 602 44.29 15.95 -3.81
CA THR A 602 44.63 15.10 -2.67
C THR A 602 44.63 15.93 -1.40
N PHE A 603 43.95 15.49 -0.34
CA PHE A 603 43.89 16.18 0.95
C PHE A 603 44.66 15.41 2.02
N GLY A 604 45.25 16.16 2.96
CA GLY A 604 45.88 15.63 4.16
C GLY A 604 44.93 14.89 5.12
N THR A 605 45.52 14.27 6.14
CA THR A 605 44.85 13.49 7.18
C THR A 605 44.10 14.36 8.20
N LYS A 606 44.37 15.67 8.25
CA LYS A 606 43.76 16.62 9.21
C LYS A 606 42.50 17.35 8.70
N LEU A 607 42.06 17.09 7.46
CA LEU A 607 40.87 17.74 6.89
C LEU A 607 39.60 17.36 7.67
N ARG A 608 38.82 18.37 8.11
CA ARG A 608 37.57 18.20 8.87
C ARG A 608 36.32 18.71 8.13
N SER A 609 36.42 19.76 7.30
CA SER A 609 35.29 20.25 6.48
C SER A 609 35.64 20.65 5.05
N ILE A 610 34.65 20.56 4.16
CA ILE A 610 34.65 21.16 2.81
C ILE A 610 33.41 22.04 2.74
N GLU A 611 33.60 23.36 2.59
CA GLU A 611 32.51 24.33 2.71
C GLU A 611 31.75 24.55 1.38
N HIS A 612 30.69 25.35 1.43
CA HIS A 612 29.74 25.55 0.34
C HIS A 612 30.41 26.04 -0.96
N TYR A 613 29.99 25.48 -2.09
CA TYR A 613 30.53 25.73 -3.44
C TYR A 613 32.05 25.51 -3.62
N ALA A 614 32.76 24.86 -2.69
CA ALA A 614 34.23 24.71 -2.75
C ALA A 614 34.80 24.20 -4.09
N PHE A 615 34.14 23.25 -4.75
CA PHE A 615 34.46 22.71 -6.08
C PHE A 615 33.31 22.87 -7.09
N TYR A 616 32.43 23.87 -6.88
CA TYR A 616 31.30 24.11 -7.78
C TYR A 616 31.80 24.39 -9.20
N ASN A 617 31.24 23.70 -10.18
CA ASN A 617 31.62 23.83 -11.60
C ASN A 617 33.09 23.47 -11.92
N CYS A 618 33.75 22.65 -11.11
CA CYS A 618 35.03 22.03 -11.46
C CYS A 618 34.83 20.87 -12.44
N SER A 619 34.43 21.17 -13.68
CA SER A 619 33.97 20.18 -14.67
C SER A 619 35.03 19.15 -15.08
N LYS A 620 36.32 19.51 -15.02
CA LYS A 620 37.44 18.59 -15.33
C LYS A 620 37.90 17.73 -14.14
N LEU A 621 37.33 17.90 -12.94
CA LEU A 621 37.72 17.14 -11.75
C LEU A 621 37.30 15.67 -11.87
N GLN A 622 38.28 14.77 -11.92
CA GLN A 622 38.10 13.33 -12.14
C GLN A 622 38.43 12.48 -10.91
N LYS A 623 39.36 12.96 -10.07
CA LYS A 623 39.86 12.21 -8.91
C LYS A 623 40.01 13.09 -7.68
N VAL A 624 39.35 12.70 -6.59
CA VAL A 624 39.56 13.29 -5.26
C VAL A 624 40.14 12.21 -4.35
N VAL A 625 41.16 12.53 -3.56
CA VAL A 625 41.75 11.61 -2.58
C VAL A 625 41.67 12.26 -1.21
N ILE A 626 40.83 11.72 -0.33
CA ILE A 626 40.64 12.19 1.04
C ILE A 626 41.45 11.23 1.93
N ASN A 627 42.61 11.67 2.46
CA ASN A 627 43.36 10.83 3.41
C ASN A 627 42.90 11.02 4.86
N SER A 628 42.04 12.01 5.14
CA SER A 628 41.42 12.19 6.46
C SER A 628 40.47 11.05 6.80
N LYS A 629 40.48 10.66 8.08
CA LYS A 629 39.46 9.81 8.71
C LYS A 629 38.40 10.65 9.44
N ASN A 630 38.64 11.96 9.60
CA ASN A 630 37.89 12.88 10.46
C ASN A 630 37.17 13.99 9.66
N LEU A 631 36.85 13.75 8.37
CA LEU A 631 35.97 14.63 7.60
C LEU A 631 34.54 14.46 8.14
N VAL A 632 34.00 15.53 8.73
CA VAL A 632 32.68 15.53 9.38
C VAL A 632 31.62 16.34 8.63
N ASN A 633 32.01 17.20 7.69
CA ASN A 633 31.09 18.06 6.94
C ASN A 633 31.57 18.24 5.48
N VAL A 634 30.65 18.04 4.54
CA VAL A 634 30.77 18.54 3.16
C VAL A 634 29.49 19.32 2.87
N SER A 635 29.59 20.65 2.79
CA SER A 635 28.43 21.53 2.76
C SER A 635 27.81 21.66 1.37
N ASN A 636 26.56 22.15 1.35
CA ASN A 636 25.71 22.25 0.17
C ASN A 636 26.46 22.75 -1.08
N TYR A 637 26.26 21.99 -2.17
CA TYR A 637 26.79 22.29 -3.51
C TYR A 637 28.32 22.34 -3.63
N ALA A 638 29.09 21.90 -2.63
CA ALA A 638 30.54 21.77 -2.70
C ALA A 638 31.04 21.04 -3.96
N PHE A 639 30.34 20.00 -4.45
CA PHE A 639 30.71 19.20 -5.63
C PHE A 639 29.70 19.29 -6.80
N LYS A 640 28.75 20.24 -6.75
CA LYS A 640 27.75 20.42 -7.81
C LYS A 640 28.41 20.90 -9.12
N LYS A 641 28.01 20.34 -10.26
CA LYS A 641 28.64 20.52 -11.59
C LYS A 641 30.10 20.04 -11.70
N THR A 642 30.55 19.12 -10.85
CA THR A 642 31.75 18.29 -11.14
C THR A 642 31.42 17.14 -12.09
N LYS A 643 32.43 16.41 -12.59
CA LYS A 643 32.23 15.31 -13.53
C LYS A 643 31.36 14.19 -12.93
N THR A 644 30.33 13.75 -13.67
CA THR A 644 29.43 12.67 -13.25
C THR A 644 30.16 11.35 -12.96
N SER A 645 31.30 11.11 -13.61
CA SER A 645 32.17 9.94 -13.39
C SER A 645 33.27 10.16 -12.32
N LEU A 646 33.13 11.15 -11.43
CA LEU A 646 34.11 11.46 -10.38
C LEU A 646 34.40 10.22 -9.52
N LYS A 647 35.68 9.94 -9.27
CA LYS A 647 36.13 8.90 -8.34
C LYS A 647 36.74 9.53 -7.09
N VAL A 648 36.15 9.25 -5.93
CA VAL A 648 36.64 9.70 -4.62
C VAL A 648 37.26 8.52 -3.88
N TYR A 649 38.48 8.68 -3.41
CA TYR A 649 39.23 7.65 -2.69
C TYR A 649 39.34 8.00 -1.21
N VAL A 650 38.94 7.07 -0.35
CA VAL A 650 38.92 7.21 1.13
C VAL A 650 39.89 6.21 1.79
N PRO A 651 40.38 6.44 3.02
CA PRO A 651 41.54 5.69 3.54
C PRO A 651 41.20 4.28 4.05
N THR A 652 39.93 4.00 4.36
CA THR A 652 39.46 2.68 4.85
C THR A 652 38.11 2.31 4.21
N ARG A 653 37.76 1.02 4.19
CA ARG A 653 36.47 0.56 3.63
C ARG A 653 35.26 1.09 4.43
N GLY A 654 35.36 1.15 5.76
CA GLY A 654 34.25 1.62 6.63
C GLY A 654 33.82 3.08 6.39
N LEU A 655 34.69 3.92 5.81
CA LEU A 655 34.36 5.32 5.48
C LEU A 655 33.68 5.50 4.12
N ILE A 656 33.50 4.42 3.33
CA ILE A 656 32.90 4.54 1.99
C ILE A 656 31.45 5.04 2.09
N SER A 657 30.63 4.45 2.95
CA SER A 657 29.21 4.78 3.08
C SER A 657 28.99 6.19 3.67
N SER A 658 29.66 6.50 4.78
CA SER A 658 29.53 7.81 5.44
C SER A 658 30.02 8.96 4.57
N TYR A 659 31.19 8.82 3.93
CA TYR A 659 31.68 9.88 3.04
C TYR A 659 30.89 9.94 1.75
N ARG A 660 30.30 8.83 1.27
CA ARG A 660 29.37 8.87 0.14
C ARG A 660 28.13 9.70 0.47
N SER A 661 27.54 9.58 1.67
CA SER A 661 26.42 10.45 2.07
C SER A 661 26.85 11.91 2.02
N LEU A 662 27.85 12.30 2.83
CA LEU A 662 28.35 13.68 2.90
C LEU A 662 28.65 14.29 1.52
N LEU A 663 29.28 13.52 0.62
CA LEU A 663 29.60 14.00 -0.72
C LEU A 663 28.35 14.17 -1.60
N LEU A 664 27.35 13.28 -1.51
CA LEU A 664 26.07 13.40 -2.21
C LEU A 664 25.28 14.62 -1.71
N ASP A 665 25.24 14.83 -0.38
CA ASP A 665 24.64 16.00 0.27
C ASP A 665 25.36 17.30 -0.17
N GLY A 666 26.69 17.23 -0.28
CA GLY A 666 27.55 18.21 -0.94
C GLY A 666 27.31 18.41 -2.45
N GLY A 667 26.34 17.73 -3.06
CA GLY A 667 25.96 17.88 -4.46
C GLY A 667 26.83 17.10 -5.46
N MET A 668 27.57 16.09 -5.02
CA MET A 668 28.23 15.13 -5.92
C MET A 668 27.19 14.33 -6.71
N SER A 669 27.49 13.98 -7.96
CA SER A 669 26.57 13.17 -8.78
C SER A 669 26.36 11.76 -8.22
N ARG A 670 25.13 11.24 -8.30
CA ARG A 670 24.77 9.86 -7.88
C ARG A 670 25.61 8.79 -8.59
N THR A 671 26.05 9.04 -9.84
CA THR A 671 26.89 8.13 -10.64
C THR A 671 28.37 8.16 -10.26
N ALA A 672 28.81 9.13 -9.45
CA ALA A 672 30.18 9.19 -8.94
C ALA A 672 30.43 8.03 -7.97
N LYS A 673 31.67 7.53 -7.90
CA LYS A 673 32.03 6.38 -7.06
C LYS A 673 32.93 6.81 -5.91
N VAL A 674 32.54 6.43 -4.69
CA VAL A 674 33.42 6.48 -3.51
C VAL A 674 33.98 5.08 -3.30
N VAL A 675 35.31 4.96 -3.19
CA VAL A 675 36.01 3.68 -3.11
C VAL A 675 37.14 3.75 -2.10
N LYS A 676 37.56 2.61 -1.54
CA LYS A 676 38.81 2.52 -0.78
C LYS A 676 39.97 2.97 -1.68
N LYS A 677 40.88 3.77 -1.15
CA LYS A 677 42.23 3.94 -1.72
C LYS A 677 42.85 2.54 -1.93
N PRO A 678 43.50 2.27 -3.08
CA PRO A 678 44.31 1.06 -3.24
C PRO A 678 45.20 0.87 -2.01
#